data_AF-J3PID1-F1
#
_entry.id   AF-J3PID1-F1
#
_cell.length_a   1.000
_cell.length_b   1.000
_cell.length_c   1.000
_cell.angle_alpha   90.00
_cell.angle_beta   90.00
_cell.angle_gamma   90.00
#
_symmetry.space_group_name_H-M   'P 1'
#
loop_
_entity.id
_entity.type
_entity.pdbx_description
1 polymer ?
#
loop_
_entity_poly.entity_id
_entity_poly.type
_entity_poly.pdbx_seq_one_letter_code
_entity_poly.pdbx_strand_id
1 'polypeptide(L)'
;MRYADDLERSAHALKGHLELSPVAPQSLDQVKQALQRHSSQCRSYRDALYAALEAAFFGLGGRSTTLLPRICPAFFLSQLATSRLKTIPTSWRPALIRYGLAYQDAQRAERLLALASQSSLADLAKELGNTAHQNWTPYEYPFVLLMEVESNITIRKVQIDIARQMISPPDGRNSVMQLNMGEGKSTVIVPTVAAALANGDHLVRVVTAKAQAPQMRQMLLSKLGGLLDIKIHQLPFSRTLRLNAAQVSFIARDLQACREEGGVLLVQPEHLLSFKLMGLEFLINGKTSIGQELIKTQRLLEFTSRDIVDESDENFSVKFELVYTMGTQRPIDFSPDRWHLLLNVLTFLKDVALAIAQEMPRSFAINDQHGSGSFPRLRIFDQEAQNCLVHAIAKRICETGLPGLPIARQGDDSRAALLTYLTKQDLTPEEIAAVETPGARSFWSESTKRSLLLLRGLLAGGVLGFVFSKRWRVSYGFDQSRNPPTRLAVPYRAKDCPSARSEFSHPEVVMLLTALSSYYGGLSNDDLFLAFTHLLKSDQPEQDYDEWVRDANSMPPSFQHLDGVNIKDRGQCTQQIFPRLRYSKGAIDFFLSRVVYPKFMKEFPSKLSSSGWDLGEEKVHPTTGFSGTNDSRELLPLSVDHLDLPDQKHTNGLVLKYLLQDENGVTSIPPRQGSPALDADLLLSLVVNMQDDEVRVILDVGAQILELGNAEVAQKWLKMESEINSYRGIKACVFVNDKDELQVVDLKGHTEPLLISPFYRQLDVCLVFLDEAHTRGTDLKLPDNYRAALTLGAGLTKDRLTQAAMRMRKLGKGQSITFCVPQEIETKILQRAGKNSIEVMDVLEWSIHETFADIQRSIPLWAVQGRRYAHQKSIYSQAGSGLITQDLANKLLEDEAQAIDDLYRPGERIAKPCCPEAGQHPGVDRIMDCCAKFGSVSLGSAALHEEQERELSPEIEQERHVEKPKPAEPAPHRIDAAMLHFVRTGDIPAPSASHCFPSAWNSLARTTAAAAIRLRVNEFPCDVRATRDFATTIQESGGSALGAKSQLDQYQRAVRWILTSTHGDPSGAVRTMVIISPFEAQALLEEIAARRKVTLHLYAPRSTMGFAPLDHLLLHARPTPPPTWTCPLKLKAQLNAFSGQLFISSYNEYKAICETFGLDWAGGLGDGVFVHADGFIDPASREVNGTDSKEVCAFTQSPVPFLKILMTKIRRDCESIDKSHIGMMLNGIVLLEKAFKTPDPPSVEEL
;
A
#
# COMPACT_ATOMS: atom_id res chain seq x y z
N MET A 1 21.13 26.54 4.58
CA MET A 1 21.67 27.82 4.10
C MET A 1 20.98 28.25 2.80
N ARG A 2 21.16 27.54 1.66
CA ARG A 2 20.54 27.93 0.36
C ARG A 2 19.05 28.32 0.39
N TYR A 3 18.19 27.54 1.08
CA TYR A 3 16.75 27.86 1.19
C TYR A 3 16.49 29.20 1.88
N ALA A 4 17.23 29.48 2.96
CA ALA A 4 17.12 30.75 3.67
C ALA A 4 17.62 31.91 2.80
N ASP A 5 18.72 31.71 2.06
CA ASP A 5 19.25 32.71 1.13
C ASP A 5 18.26 33.04 0.00
N ASP A 6 17.53 32.03 -0.50
CA ASP A 6 16.47 32.23 -1.50
C ASP A 6 15.30 33.01 -0.95
N LEU A 7 14.88 32.69 0.27
CA LEU A 7 13.78 33.39 0.93
C LEU A 7 14.16 34.83 1.24
N GLU A 8 15.39 35.07 1.69
CA GLU A 8 15.93 36.41 1.92
C GLU A 8 16.01 37.20 0.62
N ARG A 9 16.49 36.59 -0.48
CA ARG A 9 16.46 37.21 -1.81
C ARG A 9 15.03 37.55 -2.26
N SER A 10 14.07 36.67 -1.98
CA SER A 10 12.66 36.89 -2.28
C SER A 10 12.08 38.06 -1.48
N ALA A 11 12.39 38.14 -0.19
CA ALA A 11 11.98 39.24 0.69
C ALA A 11 12.60 40.58 0.25
N HIS A 12 13.88 40.58 -0.18
CA HIS A 12 14.51 41.78 -0.74
C HIS A 12 13.87 42.22 -2.06
N ALA A 13 13.56 41.29 -2.97
CA ALA A 13 12.84 41.58 -4.20
C ALA A 13 11.45 42.17 -3.92
N LEU A 14 10.77 41.69 -2.87
CA LEU A 14 9.47 42.22 -2.45
C LEU A 14 9.54 43.68 -1.96
N LYS A 15 10.62 44.07 -1.26
CA LYS A 15 10.82 45.48 -0.83
C LYS A 15 10.89 46.45 -2.02
N GLY A 16 11.40 46.00 -3.17
CA GLY A 16 11.42 46.77 -4.42
C GLY A 16 10.10 46.78 -5.19
N HIS A 17 9.11 45.99 -4.76
CA HIS A 17 7.83 45.77 -5.44
C HIS A 17 6.62 46.39 -4.69
N LEU A 18 6.85 47.48 -3.96
CA LEU A 18 5.83 48.20 -3.19
C LEU A 18 4.66 48.69 -4.08
N GLU A 19 3.45 48.42 -3.58
CA GLU A 19 2.16 48.58 -4.27
C GLU A 19 1.87 50.02 -4.71
N LEU A 20 1.25 50.16 -5.90
CA LEU A 20 0.65 51.40 -6.39
C LEU A 20 -0.25 52.03 -5.31
N SER A 21 -0.09 53.33 -5.09
CA SER A 21 -0.92 54.11 -4.17
C SER A 21 -2.41 53.84 -4.39
N PRO A 22 -3.22 53.72 -3.32
CA PRO A 22 -4.66 53.63 -3.46
C PRO A 22 -5.14 54.85 -4.24
N VAL A 23 -5.91 54.61 -5.30
CA VAL A 23 -6.52 55.68 -6.11
C VAL A 23 -7.29 56.58 -5.13
N ALA A 24 -6.81 57.81 -4.94
CA ALA A 24 -7.48 58.78 -4.11
C ALA A 24 -8.91 58.95 -4.63
N PRO A 25 -9.94 58.96 -3.76
CA PRO A 25 -11.32 58.99 -4.21
C PRO A 25 -11.61 60.35 -4.85
N GLN A 26 -11.46 60.44 -6.17
CA GLN A 26 -12.39 61.24 -6.97
C GLN A 26 -13.78 60.64 -6.74
N SER A 27 -14.85 61.46 -6.73
CA SER A 27 -16.20 60.94 -6.46
C SER A 27 -16.47 59.77 -7.42
N LEU A 28 -16.82 58.59 -6.89
CA LEU A 28 -17.07 57.37 -7.66
C LEU A 28 -18.06 57.63 -8.82
N ASP A 29 -18.99 58.57 -8.62
CA ASP A 29 -19.94 59.03 -9.63
C ASP A 29 -19.28 59.70 -10.84
N GLN A 30 -18.24 60.52 -10.64
CA GLN A 30 -17.48 61.13 -11.74
C GLN A 30 -16.70 60.06 -12.54
N VAL A 31 -16.07 59.12 -11.85
CA VAL A 31 -15.37 57.99 -12.49
C VAL A 31 -16.36 57.14 -13.29
N LYS A 32 -17.52 56.83 -12.72
CA LYS A 32 -18.59 56.09 -13.38
C LYS A 32 -19.12 56.81 -14.62
N GLN A 33 -19.35 58.12 -14.55
CA GLN A 33 -19.76 58.93 -15.73
C GLN A 33 -18.68 58.95 -16.81
N ALA A 34 -17.40 59.07 -16.46
CA ALA A 34 -16.30 59.01 -17.41
C ALA A 34 -16.22 57.63 -18.09
N LEU A 35 -16.34 56.54 -17.33
CA LEU A 35 -16.37 55.17 -17.85
C LEU A 35 -17.59 54.91 -18.74
N GLN A 36 -18.76 55.47 -18.43
CA GLN A 36 -19.96 55.39 -19.30
C GLN A 36 -19.73 56.07 -20.65
N ARG A 37 -19.13 57.28 -20.65
CA ARG A 37 -18.79 57.99 -21.89
C ARG A 37 -17.76 57.21 -22.70
N HIS A 38 -16.70 56.73 -22.06
CA HIS A 38 -15.67 55.92 -22.69
C HIS A 38 -16.23 54.63 -23.30
N SER A 39 -17.04 53.88 -22.55
CA SER A 39 -17.73 52.67 -23.04
C SER A 39 -18.64 52.95 -24.25
N SER A 40 -19.33 54.09 -24.26
CA SER A 40 -20.18 54.49 -25.39
C SER A 40 -19.36 54.84 -26.64
N GLN A 41 -18.22 55.51 -26.47
CA GLN A 41 -17.28 55.83 -27.55
C GLN A 41 -16.64 54.57 -28.14
N CYS A 42 -16.17 53.64 -27.31
CA CYS A 42 -15.59 52.37 -27.76
C CYS A 42 -16.60 51.54 -28.55
N ARG A 43 -17.86 51.45 -28.07
CA ARG A 43 -18.94 50.75 -28.79
C ARG A 43 -19.22 51.38 -30.15
N SER A 44 -19.38 52.70 -30.20
CA SER A 44 -19.63 53.43 -31.45
C SER A 44 -18.50 53.24 -32.46
N TYR A 45 -17.24 53.26 -32.00
CA TYR A 45 -16.06 53.05 -32.84
C TYR A 45 -15.97 51.60 -33.37
N ARG A 46 -16.21 50.60 -32.52
CA ARG A 46 -16.31 49.20 -32.92
C ARG A 46 -17.38 48.99 -33.99
N ASP A 47 -18.57 49.54 -33.78
CA ASP A 47 -19.72 49.37 -34.69
C ASP A 47 -19.46 50.07 -36.03
N ALA A 48 -18.81 51.24 -36.03
CA ALA A 48 -18.38 51.91 -37.26
C ALA A 48 -17.34 51.09 -38.04
N LEU A 49 -16.37 50.46 -37.37
CA LEU A 49 -15.39 49.57 -38.01
C LEU A 49 -16.05 48.30 -38.57
N TYR A 50 -17.02 47.73 -37.86
CA TYR A 50 -17.80 46.58 -38.35
C TYR A 50 -18.57 46.95 -39.63
N ALA A 51 -19.29 48.08 -39.63
CA ALA A 51 -20.02 48.56 -40.80
C ALA A 51 -19.08 48.83 -42.00
N ALA A 52 -17.88 49.35 -41.75
CA ALA A 52 -16.88 49.56 -42.79
C ALA A 52 -16.34 48.24 -43.37
N LEU A 53 -16.08 47.23 -42.53
CA LEU A 53 -15.66 45.89 -42.98
C LEU A 53 -16.76 45.18 -43.76
N GLU A 54 -18.00 45.27 -43.29
CA GLU A 54 -19.17 44.72 -43.97
C GLU A 54 -19.38 45.37 -45.35
N ALA A 55 -19.32 46.70 -45.43
CA ALA A 55 -19.41 47.43 -46.69
C ALA A 55 -18.27 47.08 -47.67
N ALA A 56 -17.04 46.94 -47.18
CA ALA A 56 -15.89 46.55 -47.99
C ALA A 56 -16.02 45.11 -48.53
N PHE A 57 -16.55 44.18 -47.72
CA PHE A 57 -16.81 42.81 -48.16
C PHE A 57 -17.88 42.75 -49.26
N PHE A 58 -19.01 43.45 -49.08
CA PHE A 58 -20.06 43.51 -50.09
C PHE A 58 -19.66 44.33 -51.34
N GLY A 59 -18.77 45.31 -51.19
CA GLY A 59 -18.23 46.09 -52.30
C GLY A 59 -17.32 45.30 -53.26
N LEU A 60 -16.73 44.19 -52.79
CA LEU A 60 -15.93 43.27 -53.61
C LEU A 60 -16.77 42.26 -54.40
N GLY A 61 -17.98 41.95 -53.91
CA GLY A 61 -18.94 41.09 -54.58
C GLY A 61 -19.92 41.91 -55.40
N GLY A 62 -19.56 42.27 -56.64
CA GLY A 62 -20.52 42.80 -57.60
C GLY A 62 -21.75 41.89 -57.66
N ARG A 63 -22.94 42.44 -57.35
CA ARG A 63 -24.27 41.80 -57.31
C ARG A 63 -24.32 40.44 -58.02
N SER A 64 -23.93 39.37 -57.34
CA SER A 64 -24.08 38.01 -57.84
C SER A 64 -25.06 37.28 -56.92
N THR A 65 -26.02 36.60 -57.54
CA THR A 65 -27.15 35.88 -56.93
C THR A 65 -26.73 34.60 -56.18
N THR A 66 -25.51 34.54 -55.65
CA THR A 66 -24.98 33.41 -54.90
C THR A 66 -25.30 33.54 -53.41
N LEU A 67 -25.72 32.44 -52.79
CA LEU A 67 -25.97 32.34 -51.35
C LEU A 67 -24.65 32.57 -50.58
N LEU A 68 -24.43 33.80 -50.11
CA LEU A 68 -23.26 34.15 -49.30
C LEU A 68 -23.45 33.68 -47.84
N PRO A 69 -22.35 33.28 -47.14
CA PRO A 69 -22.41 32.96 -45.73
C PRO A 69 -22.84 34.19 -44.91
N ARG A 70 -23.58 33.97 -43.82
CA ARG A 70 -24.00 35.04 -42.91
C ARG A 70 -22.77 35.72 -42.31
N ILE A 71 -22.57 36.99 -42.65
CA ILE A 71 -21.51 37.82 -42.07
C ILE A 71 -21.96 38.27 -40.68
N CYS A 72 -21.14 38.02 -39.67
CA CYS A 72 -21.37 38.43 -38.30
C CYS A 72 -20.03 38.87 -37.67
N PRO A 73 -20.02 39.51 -36.48
CA PRO A 73 -18.79 39.85 -35.79
C PRO A 73 -17.81 38.67 -35.65
N ALA A 74 -18.33 37.47 -35.35
CA ALA A 74 -17.53 36.24 -35.22
C ALA A 74 -16.86 35.84 -36.55
N PHE A 75 -17.48 36.13 -37.71
CA PHE A 75 -16.88 35.86 -39.01
C PHE A 75 -15.56 36.62 -39.17
N PHE A 76 -15.54 37.94 -38.92
CA PHE A 76 -14.33 38.76 -39.02
C PHE A 76 -13.31 38.47 -37.92
N LEU A 77 -13.75 38.21 -36.68
CA LEU A 77 -12.84 37.89 -35.59
C LEU A 77 -12.15 36.54 -35.79
N SER A 78 -12.87 35.51 -36.26
CA SER A 78 -12.28 34.19 -36.53
C SER A 78 -11.16 34.22 -37.58
N GLN A 79 -11.12 35.25 -38.42
CA GLN A 79 -10.03 35.45 -39.39
C GLN A 79 -8.67 35.75 -38.72
N LEU A 80 -8.65 36.14 -37.44
CA LEU A 80 -7.42 36.33 -36.66
C LEU A 80 -6.80 35.01 -36.18
N ALA A 81 -7.51 33.88 -36.30
CA ALA A 81 -6.97 32.56 -35.97
C ALA A 81 -5.80 32.20 -36.88
N THR A 82 -4.77 31.55 -36.33
CA THR A 82 -3.51 31.25 -37.03
C THR A 82 -3.71 30.48 -38.33
N SER A 83 -4.64 29.52 -38.37
CA SER A 83 -4.97 28.72 -39.55
C SER A 83 -5.57 29.55 -40.69
N ARG A 84 -6.42 30.53 -40.37
CA ARG A 84 -7.12 31.39 -41.34
C ARG A 84 -6.28 32.60 -41.73
N LEU A 85 -5.47 33.13 -40.82
CA LEU A 85 -4.59 34.27 -41.10
C LEU A 85 -3.55 33.98 -42.21
N LYS A 86 -3.14 32.70 -42.34
CA LYS A 86 -2.26 32.23 -43.42
C LYS A 86 -2.91 32.36 -44.81
N THR A 87 -4.24 32.23 -44.92
CA THR A 87 -4.96 32.26 -46.20
C THR A 87 -5.48 33.65 -46.58
N ILE A 88 -5.49 34.59 -45.64
CA ILE A 88 -6.00 35.96 -45.85
C ILE A 88 -4.95 36.86 -46.52
N PRO A 89 -5.34 37.70 -47.51
CA PRO A 89 -4.45 38.69 -48.11
C PRO A 89 -3.87 39.65 -47.07
N THR A 90 -2.57 39.97 -47.20
CA THR A 90 -1.84 40.84 -46.26
C THR A 90 -2.47 42.22 -46.07
N SER A 91 -3.17 42.75 -47.08
CA SER A 91 -3.88 44.03 -47.02
C SER A 91 -5.06 44.06 -46.04
N TRP A 92 -5.68 42.90 -45.75
CA TRP A 92 -6.81 42.80 -44.81
C TRP A 92 -6.36 42.69 -43.35
N ARG A 93 -5.13 42.23 -43.10
CA ARG A 93 -4.63 41.98 -41.73
C ARG A 93 -4.69 43.22 -40.83
N PRO A 94 -4.25 44.43 -41.25
CA PRO A 94 -4.34 45.62 -40.41
C PRO A 94 -5.79 45.99 -40.05
N ALA A 95 -6.73 45.80 -40.99
CA ALA A 95 -8.14 46.12 -40.77
C ALA A 95 -8.79 45.16 -39.76
N LEU A 96 -8.50 43.86 -39.88
CA LEU A 96 -9.01 42.83 -38.97
C LEU A 96 -8.42 42.98 -37.56
N ILE A 97 -7.11 43.25 -37.43
CA ILE A 97 -6.46 43.50 -36.13
C ILE A 97 -7.05 44.75 -35.48
N ARG A 98 -7.25 45.83 -36.24
CA ARG A 98 -7.87 47.06 -35.74
C ARG A 98 -9.30 46.84 -35.26
N TYR A 99 -10.05 45.99 -35.95
CA TYR A 99 -11.40 45.60 -35.51
C TYR A 99 -11.36 44.76 -34.22
N GLY A 100 -10.44 43.80 -34.11
CA GLY A 100 -10.23 43.03 -32.88
C GLY A 100 -9.86 43.92 -31.68
N LEU A 101 -8.97 44.89 -31.89
CA LEU A 101 -8.60 45.89 -30.87
C LEU A 101 -9.80 46.71 -30.42
N ALA A 102 -10.58 47.26 -31.36
CA ALA A 102 -11.78 48.03 -31.02
C ALA A 102 -12.83 47.19 -30.27
N TYR A 103 -12.93 45.89 -30.58
CA TYR A 103 -13.80 44.96 -29.88
C TYR A 103 -13.32 44.72 -28.44
N GLN A 104 -12.01 44.49 -28.26
CA GLN A 104 -11.37 44.31 -26.96
C GLN A 104 -11.50 45.57 -26.08
N ASP A 105 -11.29 46.76 -26.65
CA ASP A 105 -11.47 48.04 -25.96
C ASP A 105 -12.91 48.23 -25.47
N ALA A 106 -13.89 47.90 -26.32
CA ALA A 106 -15.31 47.96 -25.94
C ALA A 106 -15.63 47.02 -24.78
N GLN A 107 -15.14 45.78 -24.83
CA GLN A 107 -15.26 44.79 -23.76
C GLN A 107 -14.60 45.27 -22.45
N ARG A 108 -13.36 45.79 -22.52
CA ARG A 108 -12.66 46.33 -21.35
C ARG A 108 -13.40 47.51 -20.74
N ALA A 109 -13.92 48.42 -21.55
CA ALA A 109 -14.69 49.55 -21.06
C ALA A 109 -16.00 49.12 -20.37
N GLU A 110 -16.67 48.06 -20.85
CA GLU A 110 -17.84 47.47 -20.19
C GLU A 110 -17.46 46.81 -18.85
N ARG A 111 -16.34 46.09 -18.78
CA ARG A 111 -15.83 45.52 -17.51
C ARG A 111 -15.50 46.60 -16.48
N LEU A 112 -14.77 47.64 -16.89
CA LEU A 112 -14.45 48.78 -16.02
C LEU A 112 -15.71 49.44 -15.47
N LEU A 113 -16.73 49.63 -16.32
CA LEU A 113 -18.01 50.19 -15.89
C LEU A 113 -18.75 49.27 -14.91
N ALA A 114 -18.69 47.94 -15.10
CA ALA A 114 -19.28 46.97 -14.18
C ALA A 114 -18.58 46.96 -12.81
N LEU A 115 -17.27 47.22 -12.77
CA LEU A 115 -16.47 47.31 -11.54
C LEU A 115 -16.58 48.66 -10.83
N ALA A 116 -17.25 49.65 -11.42
CA ALA A 116 -17.46 50.99 -10.85
C ALA A 116 -18.52 50.97 -9.73
N SER A 117 -18.23 50.24 -8.65
CA SER A 117 -19.04 50.13 -7.43
C SER A 117 -18.14 50.22 -6.18
N GLN A 118 -18.71 50.62 -5.05
CA GLN A 118 -17.97 50.72 -3.77
C GLN A 118 -17.34 49.39 -3.33
N SER A 119 -18.03 48.28 -3.59
CA SER A 119 -17.57 46.92 -3.23
C SER A 119 -16.47 46.36 -4.15
N SER A 120 -16.14 47.03 -5.27
CA SER A 120 -15.21 46.50 -6.28
C SER A 120 -14.08 47.47 -6.62
N LEU A 121 -13.81 48.46 -5.76
CA LEU A 121 -12.78 49.48 -5.97
C LEU A 121 -11.38 48.90 -6.19
N ALA A 122 -11.01 47.85 -5.44
CA ALA A 122 -9.72 47.19 -5.59
C ALA A 122 -9.58 46.47 -6.96
N ASP A 123 -10.64 45.80 -7.40
CA ASP A 123 -10.69 45.12 -8.70
C ASP A 123 -10.72 46.14 -9.85
N LEU A 124 -11.40 47.28 -9.68
CA LEU A 124 -11.38 48.40 -10.62
C LEU A 124 -9.97 49.00 -10.77
N ALA A 125 -9.29 49.28 -9.64
CA ALA A 125 -7.93 49.80 -9.66
C ALA A 125 -6.96 48.83 -10.35
N LYS A 126 -7.14 47.52 -10.13
CA LYS A 126 -6.36 46.47 -10.79
C LYS A 126 -6.59 46.42 -12.30
N GLU A 127 -7.84 46.52 -12.76
CA GLU A 127 -8.18 46.51 -14.19
C GLU A 127 -7.71 47.81 -14.90
N LEU A 128 -7.75 48.96 -14.20
CA LEU A 128 -7.21 50.23 -14.69
C LEU A 128 -5.68 50.17 -14.81
N GLY A 129 -4.99 49.63 -13.79
CA GLY A 129 -3.54 49.47 -13.78
C GLY A 129 -3.03 48.48 -14.84
N ASN A 130 -3.87 47.53 -15.26
CA ASN A 130 -3.54 46.58 -16.32
C ASN A 130 -3.70 47.23 -17.70
N THR A 131 -2.64 47.89 -18.18
CA THR A 131 -2.65 48.48 -19.53
C THR A 131 -2.47 47.38 -20.57
N ALA A 132 -3.35 47.34 -21.58
CA ALA A 132 -3.29 46.36 -22.65
C ALA A 132 -2.03 46.55 -23.52
N HIS A 133 -1.51 45.44 -24.08
CA HIS A 133 -0.48 45.43 -25.14
C HIS A 133 0.82 46.19 -24.83
N GLN A 134 1.27 46.25 -23.57
CA GLN A 134 2.49 47.00 -23.19
C GLN A 134 3.81 46.41 -23.72
N ASN A 135 3.95 45.08 -23.67
CA ASN A 135 5.18 44.36 -23.98
C ASN A 135 5.10 43.55 -25.28
N TRP A 136 3.94 43.50 -25.93
CA TRP A 136 3.71 42.75 -27.16
C TRP A 136 2.74 43.50 -28.07
N THR A 137 2.76 43.18 -29.37
CA THR A 137 1.85 43.81 -30.33
C THR A 137 0.87 42.78 -30.90
N PRO A 138 -0.42 43.14 -31.09
CA PRO A 138 -1.38 42.28 -31.78
C PRO A 138 -1.03 41.92 -33.22
N TYR A 139 -0.05 42.61 -33.81
CA TYR A 139 0.51 42.26 -35.12
C TYR A 139 1.46 41.06 -35.04
N GLU A 140 2.21 40.94 -33.94
CA GLU A 140 3.12 39.82 -33.68
C GLU A 140 2.34 38.57 -33.28
N TYR A 141 1.31 38.72 -32.43
CA TYR A 141 0.48 37.60 -31.94
C TYR A 141 -1.04 37.87 -32.09
N PRO A 142 -1.60 37.84 -33.32
CA PRO A 142 -3.03 38.10 -33.54
C PRO A 142 -3.97 37.12 -32.83
N PHE A 143 -3.55 35.86 -32.66
CA PHE A 143 -4.32 34.84 -31.95
C PHE A 143 -4.45 35.14 -30.44
N VAL A 144 -3.49 35.86 -29.84
CA VAL A 144 -3.55 36.29 -28.43
C VAL A 144 -4.61 37.38 -28.26
N LEU A 145 -4.71 38.32 -29.21
CA LEU A 145 -5.80 39.30 -29.25
C LEU A 145 -7.16 38.62 -29.40
N LEU A 146 -7.24 37.58 -30.24
CA LEU A 146 -8.47 36.79 -30.39
C LEU A 146 -8.86 36.09 -29.08
N MET A 147 -7.87 35.57 -28.35
CA MET A 147 -8.07 34.95 -27.03
C MET A 147 -8.55 35.97 -25.98
N GLU A 148 -8.03 37.20 -25.99
CA GLU A 148 -8.52 38.30 -25.14
C GLU A 148 -9.99 38.59 -25.40
N VAL A 149 -10.38 38.68 -26.69
CA VAL A 149 -11.74 38.95 -27.12
C VAL A 149 -12.70 37.82 -26.74
N GLU A 150 -12.33 36.59 -27.03
CA GLU A 150 -13.14 35.40 -26.75
C GLU A 150 -13.32 35.18 -25.24
N SER A 151 -12.26 35.38 -24.47
CA SER A 151 -12.29 35.23 -23.01
C SER A 151 -12.82 36.45 -22.27
N ASN A 152 -13.03 37.57 -22.95
CA ASN A 152 -13.37 38.86 -22.36
C ASN A 152 -12.41 39.26 -21.23
N ILE A 153 -11.10 39.21 -21.50
CA ILE A 153 -10.04 39.58 -20.54
C ILE A 153 -9.04 40.56 -21.18
N THR A 154 -8.20 41.18 -20.34
CA THR A 154 -6.97 41.84 -20.77
C THR A 154 -5.79 41.06 -20.19
N ILE A 155 -4.96 40.49 -21.06
CA ILE A 155 -3.82 39.69 -20.64
C ILE A 155 -2.75 40.61 -20.04
N ARG A 156 -2.23 40.23 -18.88
CA ARG A 156 -1.25 41.01 -18.12
C ARG A 156 0.13 40.89 -18.73
N LYS A 157 0.94 41.94 -18.60
CA LYS A 157 2.35 41.97 -19.03
C LYS A 157 3.12 40.70 -18.64
N VAL A 158 3.05 40.33 -17.36
CA VAL A 158 3.76 39.17 -16.79
C VAL A 158 3.36 37.83 -17.42
N GLN A 159 2.08 37.67 -17.79
CA GLN A 159 1.59 36.44 -18.41
C GLN A 159 2.21 36.23 -19.80
N ILE A 160 2.41 37.32 -20.56
CA ILE A 160 3.03 37.28 -21.89
C ILE A 160 4.54 37.15 -21.81
N ASP A 161 5.20 37.83 -20.87
CA ASP A 161 6.64 37.69 -20.67
C ASP A 161 6.98 36.22 -20.38
N ILE A 162 6.19 35.58 -19.52
CA ILE A 162 6.32 34.16 -19.22
C ILE A 162 6.00 33.28 -20.42
N ALA A 163 4.89 33.54 -21.12
CA ALA A 163 4.51 32.75 -22.30
C ALA A 163 5.61 32.79 -23.38
N ARG A 164 6.25 33.94 -23.60
CA ARG A 164 7.38 34.05 -24.54
C ARG A 164 8.58 33.19 -24.13
N GLN A 165 8.92 33.18 -22.84
CA GLN A 165 10.01 32.34 -22.34
C GLN A 165 9.68 30.85 -22.47
N MET A 166 8.41 30.43 -22.39
CA MET A 166 8.06 29.04 -22.68
C MET A 166 8.06 28.71 -24.18
N ILE A 167 7.59 29.63 -25.02
CA ILE A 167 7.57 29.44 -26.47
C ILE A 167 9.02 29.29 -26.96
N SER A 168 9.93 30.13 -26.46
CA SER A 168 11.36 30.11 -26.80
C SER A 168 12.21 30.19 -25.53
N PRO A 169 12.45 29.04 -24.84
CA PRO A 169 13.25 29.03 -23.63
C PRO A 169 14.72 29.35 -23.90
N PRO A 170 15.44 29.92 -22.91
CA PRO A 170 16.87 30.20 -23.02
C PRO A 170 17.65 28.94 -23.43
N ASP A 171 18.59 29.11 -24.36
CA ASP A 171 19.46 28.04 -24.87
C ASP A 171 18.72 26.82 -25.46
N GLY A 172 17.41 26.91 -25.70
CA GLY A 172 16.61 25.80 -26.20
C GLY A 172 16.49 24.61 -25.24
N ARG A 173 16.71 24.82 -23.94
CA ARG A 173 16.73 23.76 -22.91
C ARG A 173 15.37 23.55 -22.23
N ASN A 174 15.20 22.36 -21.65
CA ASN A 174 14.02 22.08 -20.84
C ASN A 174 14.02 23.00 -19.61
N SER A 175 12.89 23.66 -19.34
CA SER A 175 12.81 24.64 -18.26
C SER A 175 11.47 24.62 -17.53
N VAL A 176 11.54 24.74 -16.21
CA VAL A 176 10.38 24.95 -15.34
C VAL A 176 10.49 26.33 -14.71
N MET A 177 9.39 27.06 -14.67
CA MET A 177 9.32 28.40 -14.09
C MET A 177 8.37 28.42 -12.90
N GLN A 178 8.54 29.38 -12.00
CA GLN A 178 7.59 29.63 -10.93
C GLN A 178 6.59 30.73 -11.33
N LEU A 179 5.30 30.50 -11.07
CA LEU A 179 4.29 31.55 -11.14
C LEU A 179 3.32 31.47 -9.97
N ASN A 180 3.01 32.63 -9.38
CA ASN A 180 2.13 32.72 -8.23
C ASN A 180 0.74 32.15 -8.53
N MET A 181 0.12 31.58 -7.50
CA MET A 181 -1.17 30.93 -7.63
C MET A 181 -2.28 31.95 -7.86
N GLY A 182 -3.18 31.63 -8.80
CA GLY A 182 -4.27 32.54 -9.19
C GLY A 182 -3.86 33.61 -10.21
N GLU A 183 -2.64 33.58 -10.74
CA GLU A 183 -2.21 34.50 -11.81
C GLU A 183 -2.58 34.04 -13.23
N GLY A 184 -3.29 32.92 -13.38
CA GLY A 184 -3.79 32.44 -14.67
C GLY A 184 -2.84 31.53 -15.45
N LYS A 185 -2.04 30.70 -14.75
CA LYS A 185 -1.18 29.65 -15.34
C LYS A 185 -1.93 28.79 -16.35
N SER A 186 -2.89 28.01 -15.85
CA SER A 186 -3.66 27.08 -16.65
C SER A 186 -4.68 27.81 -17.52
N THR A 187 -5.26 28.94 -17.09
CA THR A 187 -6.36 29.59 -17.81
C THR A 187 -5.94 30.56 -18.91
N VAL A 188 -4.70 31.06 -18.91
CA VAL A 188 -4.18 32.04 -19.88
C VAL A 188 -2.88 31.58 -20.51
N ILE A 189 -1.87 31.24 -19.70
CA ILE A 189 -0.52 30.99 -20.22
C ILE A 189 -0.45 29.68 -21.00
N VAL A 190 -0.92 28.57 -20.42
CA VAL A 190 -0.91 27.26 -21.11
C VAL A 190 -1.66 27.32 -22.46
N PRO A 191 -2.88 27.89 -22.55
CA PRO A 191 -3.56 28.11 -23.84
C PRO A 191 -2.76 28.99 -24.80
N THR A 192 -2.17 30.09 -24.31
CA THR A 192 -1.40 31.02 -25.15
C THR A 192 -0.20 30.33 -25.78
N VAL A 193 0.55 29.57 -24.97
CA VAL A 193 1.74 28.83 -25.40
C VAL A 193 1.35 27.69 -26.33
N ALA A 194 0.28 26.95 -26.01
CA ALA A 194 -0.23 25.89 -26.86
C ALA A 194 -0.68 26.43 -28.23
N ALA A 195 -1.42 27.54 -28.27
CA ALA A 195 -1.87 28.17 -29.51
C ALA A 195 -0.70 28.71 -30.36
N ALA A 196 0.35 29.23 -29.72
CA ALA A 196 1.54 29.71 -30.42
C ALA A 196 2.32 28.56 -31.08
N LEU A 197 2.42 27.43 -30.39
CA LEU A 197 3.21 26.26 -30.83
C LEU A 197 2.42 25.34 -31.79
N ALA A 198 1.09 25.43 -31.80
CA ALA A 198 0.18 24.64 -32.63
C ALA A 198 0.14 25.17 -34.08
N ASN A 199 1.32 25.23 -34.72
CA ASN A 199 1.52 25.91 -36.00
C ASN A 199 1.59 24.95 -37.21
N GLY A 200 1.58 23.64 -36.98
CA GLY A 200 1.76 22.57 -37.98
C GLY A 200 3.13 21.89 -37.94
N ASP A 201 4.13 22.52 -37.32
CA ASP A 201 5.53 22.03 -37.31
C ASP A 201 5.78 21.07 -36.15
N HIS A 202 5.08 21.25 -35.04
CA HIS A 202 5.26 20.47 -33.80
C HIS A 202 3.98 19.75 -33.40
N LEU A 203 4.11 18.58 -32.78
CA LEU A 203 3.02 17.96 -32.04
C LEU A 203 2.99 18.55 -30.62
N VAL A 204 2.09 19.50 -30.38
CA VAL A 204 1.96 20.14 -29.07
C VAL A 204 1.29 19.20 -28.09
N ARG A 205 1.95 18.90 -26.97
CA ARG A 205 1.42 18.05 -25.91
C ARG A 205 1.28 18.82 -24.61
N VAL A 206 0.07 18.92 -24.09
CA VAL A 206 -0.18 19.46 -22.75
C VAL A 206 -0.23 18.28 -21.78
N VAL A 207 0.74 18.23 -20.87
CA VAL A 207 0.88 17.20 -19.84
C VAL A 207 0.31 17.72 -18.53
N THR A 208 -0.63 16.99 -17.94
CA THR A 208 -1.29 17.35 -16.68
C THR A 208 -1.53 16.11 -15.83
N ALA A 209 -1.57 16.29 -14.51
CA ALA A 209 -1.85 15.22 -13.57
C ALA A 209 -3.29 14.70 -13.72
N LYS A 210 -3.51 13.44 -13.30
CA LYS A 210 -4.79 12.76 -13.49
C LYS A 210 -5.99 13.51 -12.92
N ALA A 211 -5.86 14.06 -11.71
CA ALA A 211 -6.93 14.82 -11.03
C ALA A 211 -7.30 16.13 -11.75
N GLN A 212 -6.34 16.74 -12.46
CA GLN A 212 -6.50 18.03 -13.13
C GLN A 212 -6.96 17.88 -14.58
N ALA A 213 -6.79 16.71 -15.19
CA ALA A 213 -7.09 16.46 -16.59
C ALA A 213 -8.54 16.84 -17.01
N PRO A 214 -9.61 16.58 -16.23
CA PRO A 214 -10.96 17.00 -16.59
C PRO A 214 -11.10 18.53 -16.68
N GLN A 215 -10.56 19.25 -15.69
CA GLN A 215 -10.60 20.71 -15.64
C GLN A 215 -9.75 21.33 -16.76
N MET A 216 -8.54 20.80 -16.98
CA MET A 216 -7.65 21.22 -18.06
C MET A 216 -8.31 21.00 -19.44
N ARG A 217 -8.99 19.88 -19.64
CA ARG A 217 -9.75 19.61 -20.88
C ARG A 217 -10.84 20.65 -21.12
N GLN A 218 -11.68 20.92 -20.12
CA GLN A 218 -12.74 21.92 -20.24
C GLN A 218 -12.15 23.31 -20.53
N MET A 219 -11.05 23.64 -19.86
CA MET A 219 -10.34 24.89 -20.04
C MET A 219 -9.80 25.00 -21.47
N LEU A 220 -9.03 24.03 -21.98
CA LEU A 220 -8.49 24.05 -23.34
C LEU A 220 -9.60 24.13 -24.39
N LEU A 221 -10.68 23.36 -24.23
CA LEU A 221 -11.84 23.44 -25.13
C LEU A 221 -12.48 24.83 -25.13
N SER A 222 -12.66 25.43 -23.95
CA SER A 222 -13.25 26.77 -23.82
C SER A 222 -12.36 27.88 -24.38
N LYS A 223 -11.03 27.72 -24.32
CA LYS A 223 -10.05 28.75 -24.70
C LYS A 223 -9.56 28.63 -26.13
N LEU A 224 -9.48 27.42 -26.67
CA LEU A 224 -8.84 27.13 -27.95
C LEU A 224 -9.82 26.58 -28.99
N GLY A 225 -10.89 25.92 -28.56
CA GLY A 225 -11.84 25.25 -29.47
C GLY A 225 -12.90 26.16 -30.09
N GLY A 226 -12.97 27.43 -29.70
CA GLY A 226 -13.94 28.39 -30.22
C GLY A 226 -13.41 29.17 -31.43
N LEU A 227 -13.24 30.49 -31.33
CA LEU A 227 -12.82 31.33 -32.46
C LEU A 227 -11.41 31.00 -32.98
N LEU A 228 -10.55 30.47 -32.11
CA LEU A 228 -9.20 30.01 -32.47
C LEU A 228 -9.19 28.73 -33.32
N ASP A 229 -10.27 27.94 -33.29
CA ASP A 229 -10.47 26.74 -34.14
C ASP A 229 -9.33 25.71 -34.01
N ILE A 230 -8.78 25.55 -32.80
CA ILE A 230 -7.74 24.57 -32.50
C ILE A 230 -8.39 23.32 -31.89
N LYS A 231 -8.18 22.18 -32.54
CA LYS A 231 -8.70 20.88 -32.08
C LYS A 231 -7.91 20.36 -30.89
N ILE A 232 -8.63 19.88 -29.87
CA ILE A 232 -8.04 19.23 -28.70
C ILE A 232 -8.23 17.72 -28.82
N HIS A 233 -7.11 16.99 -28.95
CA HIS A 233 -7.05 15.54 -29.02
C HIS A 233 -6.70 14.95 -27.66
N GLN A 234 -7.01 13.67 -27.45
CA GLN A 234 -6.60 12.91 -26.26
C GLN A 234 -6.03 11.58 -26.70
N LEU A 235 -5.00 11.10 -26.01
CA LEU A 235 -4.41 9.78 -26.22
C LEU A 235 -4.40 9.01 -24.88
N PRO A 236 -5.55 8.50 -24.41
CA PRO A 236 -5.56 7.58 -23.29
C PRO A 236 -4.82 6.30 -23.68
N PHE A 237 -3.73 5.99 -22.99
CA PHE A 237 -2.84 4.88 -23.31
C PHE A 237 -2.41 4.12 -22.06
N SER A 238 -2.54 2.80 -22.06
CA SER A 238 -2.18 1.91 -20.94
C SER A 238 -1.87 0.50 -21.44
N ARG A 239 -1.18 -0.33 -20.65
CA ARG A 239 -0.88 -1.75 -20.98
C ARG A 239 -2.11 -2.59 -21.31
N THR A 240 -3.27 -2.21 -20.78
CA THR A 240 -4.55 -2.90 -21.03
C THR A 240 -5.01 -2.85 -22.49
N LEU A 241 -4.46 -1.94 -23.30
CA LEU A 241 -4.78 -1.83 -24.72
C LEU A 241 -4.27 -3.05 -25.49
N ARG A 242 -5.20 -3.81 -26.07
CA ARG A 242 -4.88 -4.93 -26.96
C ARG A 242 -4.58 -4.40 -28.36
N LEU A 243 -3.31 -4.06 -28.61
CA LEU A 243 -2.88 -3.53 -29.90
C LEU A 243 -2.51 -4.64 -30.91
N ASN A 244 -2.97 -4.45 -32.14
CA ASN A 244 -2.47 -5.12 -33.33
C ASN A 244 -1.73 -4.14 -34.25
N ALA A 245 -1.09 -4.65 -35.30
CA ALA A 245 -0.31 -3.83 -36.23
C ALA A 245 -1.12 -2.68 -36.86
N ALA A 246 -2.38 -2.92 -37.25
CA ALA A 246 -3.23 -1.89 -37.86
C ALA A 246 -3.59 -0.76 -36.88
N GLN A 247 -3.82 -1.10 -35.60
CA GLN A 247 -4.10 -0.12 -34.56
C GLN A 247 -2.87 0.74 -34.25
N VAL A 248 -1.67 0.16 -34.20
CA VAL A 248 -0.43 0.94 -34.02
C VAL A 248 -0.23 1.92 -35.18
N SER A 249 -0.39 1.45 -36.43
CA SER A 249 -0.30 2.34 -37.60
C SER A 249 -1.41 3.40 -37.64
N PHE A 250 -2.58 3.12 -37.08
CA PHE A 250 -3.64 4.13 -36.91
C PHE A 250 -3.22 5.20 -35.90
N ILE A 251 -2.70 4.82 -34.73
CA ILE A 251 -2.21 5.76 -33.73
C ILE A 251 -1.10 6.66 -34.31
N ALA A 252 -0.13 6.09 -35.03
CA ALA A 252 0.92 6.87 -35.66
C ALA A 252 0.38 7.90 -36.66
N ARG A 253 -0.61 7.51 -37.48
CA ARG A 253 -1.28 8.42 -38.43
C ARG A 253 -2.10 9.49 -37.74
N ASP A 254 -2.84 9.17 -36.69
CA ASP A 254 -3.64 10.14 -35.93
C ASP A 254 -2.75 11.18 -35.23
N LEU A 255 -1.60 10.76 -34.68
CA LEU A 255 -0.63 11.68 -34.09
C LEU A 255 0.01 12.59 -35.16
N GLN A 256 0.29 12.05 -36.34
CA GLN A 256 0.79 12.83 -37.47
C GLN A 256 -0.28 13.83 -37.98
N ALA A 257 -1.53 13.40 -38.15
CA ALA A 257 -2.63 14.27 -38.55
C ALA A 257 -2.87 15.38 -37.51
N CYS A 258 -2.84 15.06 -36.22
CA CYS A 258 -2.94 16.04 -35.13
C CYS A 258 -1.84 17.10 -35.24
N ARG A 259 -0.60 16.71 -35.59
CA ARG A 259 0.50 17.65 -35.83
C ARG A 259 0.25 18.52 -37.05
N GLU A 260 -0.04 17.92 -38.21
CA GLU A 260 -0.20 18.61 -39.49
C GLU A 260 -1.36 19.62 -39.47
N GLU A 261 -2.43 19.31 -38.73
CA GLU A 261 -3.58 20.21 -38.56
C GLU A 261 -3.33 21.34 -37.54
N GLY A 262 -2.23 21.31 -36.78
CA GLY A 262 -2.00 22.24 -35.67
C GLY A 262 -2.94 21.98 -34.48
N GLY A 263 -3.20 20.71 -34.17
CA GLY A 263 -3.96 20.29 -32.99
C GLY A 263 -3.10 20.23 -31.72
N VAL A 264 -3.78 20.23 -30.57
CA VAL A 264 -3.16 20.09 -29.24
C VAL A 264 -3.55 18.75 -28.64
N LEU A 265 -2.57 17.97 -28.20
CA LEU A 265 -2.79 16.67 -27.56
C LEU A 265 -2.75 16.82 -26.04
N LEU A 266 -3.87 16.57 -25.36
CA LEU A 266 -3.94 16.50 -23.90
C LEU A 266 -3.58 15.08 -23.43
N VAL A 267 -2.53 14.96 -22.63
CA VAL A 267 -1.99 13.68 -22.14
C VAL A 267 -1.71 13.71 -20.65
N GLN A 268 -1.64 12.53 -20.05
CA GLN A 268 -1.20 12.32 -18.67
C GLN A 268 0.18 11.65 -18.70
N PRO A 269 1.02 11.82 -17.65
CA PRO A 269 2.31 11.14 -17.51
C PRO A 269 2.25 9.65 -17.83
N GLU A 270 1.29 8.91 -17.25
CA GLU A 270 1.15 7.47 -17.44
C GLU A 270 0.97 7.06 -18.91
N HIS A 271 0.30 7.89 -19.73
CA HIS A 271 0.09 7.59 -21.15
C HIS A 271 1.39 7.60 -21.94
N LEU A 272 2.27 8.57 -21.65
CA LEU A 272 3.55 8.71 -22.33
C LEU A 272 4.54 7.61 -21.90
N LEU A 273 4.60 7.34 -20.60
CA LEU A 273 5.48 6.30 -20.06
C LEU A 273 5.02 4.90 -20.51
N SER A 274 3.71 4.64 -20.51
CA SER A 274 3.14 3.37 -20.97
C SER A 274 3.41 3.14 -22.46
N PHE A 275 3.32 4.19 -23.29
CA PHE A 275 3.67 4.11 -24.72
C PHE A 275 5.11 3.64 -24.94
N LYS A 276 6.06 4.16 -24.15
CA LYS A 276 7.47 3.77 -24.18
C LYS A 276 7.67 2.32 -23.72
N LEU A 277 7.11 1.94 -22.57
CA LEU A 277 7.27 0.60 -21.99
C LEU A 277 6.65 -0.50 -22.85
N MET A 278 5.48 -0.24 -23.45
CA MET A 278 4.79 -1.26 -24.24
C MET A 278 5.53 -1.59 -25.54
N GLY A 279 6.24 -0.64 -26.15
CA GLY A 279 7.13 -0.92 -27.29
C GLY A 279 8.20 -1.96 -26.94
N LEU A 280 8.80 -1.84 -25.76
CA LEU A 280 9.82 -2.77 -25.25
C LEU A 280 9.21 -4.14 -24.90
N GLU A 281 8.08 -4.16 -24.21
CA GLU A 281 7.38 -5.39 -23.85
C GLU A 281 7.06 -6.26 -25.09
N PHE A 282 6.54 -5.64 -26.15
CA PHE A 282 6.22 -6.37 -27.39
C PHE A 282 7.48 -6.96 -28.03
N LEU A 283 8.63 -6.28 -27.99
CA LEU A 283 9.90 -6.84 -28.45
C LEU A 283 10.34 -8.03 -27.61
N ILE A 284 10.33 -7.90 -26.28
CA ILE A 284 10.75 -8.96 -25.34
C ILE A 284 9.90 -10.22 -25.54
N ASN A 285 8.59 -10.04 -25.71
CA ASN A 285 7.63 -11.13 -25.95
C ASN A 285 7.65 -11.68 -27.39
N GLY A 286 8.61 -11.28 -28.23
CA GLY A 286 8.78 -11.80 -29.60
C GLY A 286 7.78 -11.26 -30.64
N LYS A 287 6.96 -10.25 -30.28
CA LYS A 287 6.03 -9.57 -31.20
C LYS A 287 6.75 -8.41 -31.93
N THR A 288 7.82 -8.75 -32.61
CA THR A 288 8.83 -7.80 -33.12
C THR A 288 8.25 -6.73 -34.05
N SER A 289 7.32 -7.08 -34.95
CA SER A 289 6.74 -6.12 -35.90
C SER A 289 5.97 -4.98 -35.21
N ILE A 290 5.17 -5.30 -34.20
CA ILE A 290 4.37 -4.32 -33.43
C ILE A 290 5.29 -3.50 -32.53
N GLY A 291 6.21 -4.16 -31.82
CA GLY A 291 7.17 -3.48 -30.93
C GLY A 291 8.06 -2.49 -31.68
N GLN A 292 8.56 -2.87 -32.87
CA GLN A 292 9.36 -1.97 -33.71
C GLN A 292 8.57 -0.76 -34.19
N GLU A 293 7.30 -0.91 -34.55
CA GLU A 293 6.48 0.21 -35.01
C GLU A 293 6.15 1.20 -33.89
N LEU A 294 5.88 0.70 -32.68
CA LEU A 294 5.73 1.55 -31.48
C LEU A 294 7.02 2.31 -31.18
N ILE A 295 8.17 1.66 -31.25
CA ILE A 295 9.48 2.30 -31.01
C ILE A 295 9.81 3.35 -32.08
N LYS A 296 9.48 3.08 -33.36
CA LYS A 296 9.61 4.10 -34.42
C LYS A 296 8.72 5.30 -34.15
N THR A 297 7.47 5.07 -33.75
CA THR A 297 6.52 6.13 -33.40
C THR A 297 7.02 6.92 -32.20
N GLN A 298 7.57 6.26 -31.18
CA GLN A 298 8.18 6.89 -30.02
C GLN A 298 9.36 7.80 -30.42
N ARG A 299 10.26 7.32 -31.29
CA ARG A 299 11.33 8.16 -31.85
C ARG A 299 10.78 9.36 -32.60
N LEU A 300 9.75 9.18 -33.43
CA LEU A 300 9.10 10.30 -34.12
C LEU A 300 8.59 11.35 -33.11
N LEU A 301 8.03 10.93 -31.97
CA LEU A 301 7.61 11.84 -30.91
C LEU A 301 8.80 12.57 -30.29
N GLU A 302 9.96 11.94 -30.08
CA GLU A 302 11.17 12.59 -29.57
C GLU A 302 11.67 13.71 -30.51
N PHE A 303 11.48 13.56 -31.83
CA PHE A 303 11.85 14.56 -32.84
C PHE A 303 10.81 15.66 -33.07
N THR A 304 9.53 15.40 -32.81
CA THR A 304 8.42 16.28 -33.26
C THR A 304 7.61 16.89 -32.13
N SER A 305 7.67 16.32 -30.92
CA SER A 305 6.83 16.77 -29.80
C SER A 305 7.35 18.04 -29.14
N ARG A 306 6.42 18.93 -28.77
CA ARG A 306 6.68 20.08 -27.92
C ARG A 306 5.80 20.02 -26.68
N ASP A 307 6.42 19.87 -25.51
CA ASP A 307 5.69 19.56 -24.28
C ASP A 307 5.51 20.79 -23.39
N ILE A 308 4.29 20.95 -22.90
CA ILE A 308 3.87 21.95 -21.92
C ILE A 308 3.41 21.21 -20.68
N VAL A 309 4.11 21.36 -19.56
CA VAL A 309 3.81 20.66 -18.30
C VAL A 309 3.19 21.63 -17.31
N ASP A 310 1.93 21.43 -16.95
CA ASP A 310 1.28 22.16 -15.85
C ASP A 310 1.50 21.42 -14.53
N GLU A 311 1.77 22.14 -13.43
CA GLU A 311 2.08 21.56 -12.12
C GLU A 311 3.25 20.55 -12.18
N SER A 312 4.40 21.05 -12.66
CA SER A 312 5.62 20.28 -12.94
C SER A 312 6.16 19.54 -11.71
N ASP A 313 5.96 20.09 -10.51
CA ASP A 313 6.32 19.47 -9.23
C ASP A 313 5.59 18.14 -8.98
N GLU A 314 4.35 17.98 -9.46
CA GLU A 314 3.59 16.73 -9.35
C GLU A 314 3.96 15.76 -10.48
N ASN A 315 4.06 16.24 -11.72
CA ASN A 315 4.32 15.39 -12.88
C ASN A 315 5.76 14.84 -12.92
N PHE A 316 6.73 15.56 -12.36
CA PHE A 316 8.11 15.08 -12.20
C PHE A 316 8.37 14.47 -10.81
N SER A 317 7.33 14.24 -10.01
CA SER A 317 7.48 13.69 -8.67
C SER A 317 8.14 12.31 -8.70
N VAL A 318 9.16 12.13 -7.87
CA VAL A 318 9.89 10.85 -7.74
C VAL A 318 9.04 9.77 -7.09
N LYS A 319 7.95 10.15 -6.42
CA LYS A 319 6.98 9.24 -5.79
C LYS A 319 6.12 8.51 -6.84
N PHE A 320 6.16 8.94 -8.11
CA PHE A 320 5.49 8.28 -9.20
C PHE A 320 6.49 7.56 -10.11
N GLU A 321 6.29 6.27 -10.28
CA GLU A 321 7.03 5.42 -11.20
C GLU A 321 6.08 4.42 -11.86
N LEU A 322 6.13 4.29 -13.18
CA LEU A 322 5.35 3.31 -13.93
C LEU A 322 6.16 2.03 -14.12
N VAL A 323 5.57 0.89 -13.75
CA VAL A 323 6.19 -0.43 -13.77
C VAL A 323 5.35 -1.43 -14.54
N TYR A 324 5.97 -2.11 -15.52
CA TYR A 324 5.41 -3.27 -16.21
C TYR A 324 6.03 -4.54 -15.63
N THR A 325 5.21 -5.38 -14.99
CA THR A 325 5.67 -6.68 -14.52
C THR A 325 5.87 -7.65 -15.70
N MET A 326 6.96 -8.43 -15.69
CA MET A 326 7.39 -9.27 -16.80
C MET A 326 7.61 -10.71 -16.36
N GLY A 327 7.24 -11.67 -17.21
CA GLY A 327 7.31 -13.10 -16.93
C GLY A 327 6.03 -13.66 -16.29
N THR A 328 6.13 -14.87 -15.75
CA THR A 328 5.01 -15.57 -15.11
C THR A 328 4.91 -15.24 -13.63
N GLN A 329 3.69 -15.02 -13.18
CA GLN A 329 3.38 -14.79 -11.77
C GLN A 329 3.73 -16.02 -10.94
N ARG A 330 4.38 -15.82 -9.78
CA ARG A 330 4.78 -16.89 -8.86
C ARG A 330 4.50 -16.52 -7.39
N PRO A 331 4.41 -17.51 -6.48
CA PRO A 331 4.34 -17.23 -5.05
C PRO A 331 5.57 -16.43 -4.59
N ILE A 332 5.37 -15.51 -3.65
CA ILE A 332 6.48 -14.75 -3.06
C ILE A 332 7.45 -15.67 -2.31
N ASP A 333 8.73 -15.28 -2.24
CA ASP A 333 9.74 -16.03 -1.48
C ASP A 333 9.29 -16.27 -0.03
N PHE A 334 9.61 -17.44 0.51
CA PHE A 334 9.25 -17.90 1.86
C PHE A 334 7.74 -17.95 2.20
N SER A 335 6.85 -17.94 1.20
CA SER A 335 5.42 -18.20 1.44
C SER A 335 5.15 -19.68 1.76
N PRO A 336 4.19 -20.01 2.67
CA PRO A 336 3.31 -19.10 3.40
C PRO A 336 3.90 -18.53 4.71
N ASP A 337 5.02 -19.08 5.20
CA ASP A 337 5.59 -18.74 6.51
C ASP A 337 5.89 -17.24 6.67
N ARG A 338 6.21 -16.56 5.56
CA ARG A 338 6.47 -15.11 5.49
C ARG A 338 5.34 -14.26 6.12
N TRP A 339 4.08 -14.49 5.76
CA TRP A 339 2.97 -13.72 6.35
C TRP A 339 2.55 -14.25 7.72
N HIS A 340 2.73 -15.54 8.01
CA HIS A 340 2.45 -16.08 9.35
C HIS A 340 3.37 -15.45 10.40
N LEU A 341 4.67 -15.30 10.09
CA LEU A 341 5.62 -14.63 10.98
C LEU A 341 5.22 -13.18 11.27
N LEU A 342 4.84 -12.44 10.23
CA LEU A 342 4.40 -11.05 10.31
C LEU A 342 3.14 -10.89 11.17
N LEU A 343 2.11 -11.73 10.94
CA LEU A 343 0.87 -11.70 11.73
C LEU A 343 1.13 -12.06 13.21
N ASN A 344 2.06 -12.96 13.49
CA ASN A 344 2.50 -13.28 14.85
C ASN A 344 3.20 -12.09 15.52
N VAL A 345 4.09 -11.39 14.81
CA VAL A 345 4.74 -10.16 15.33
C VAL A 345 3.71 -9.09 15.69
N LEU A 346 2.64 -8.94 14.89
CA LEU A 346 1.55 -8.01 15.22
C LEU A 346 0.83 -8.39 16.53
N THR A 347 0.70 -9.68 16.85
CA THR A 347 0.14 -10.12 18.14
C THR A 347 1.02 -9.64 19.31
N PHE A 348 2.34 -9.78 19.24
CA PHE A 348 3.24 -9.25 20.27
C PHE A 348 3.18 -7.73 20.36
N LEU A 349 3.11 -7.05 19.22
CA LEU A 349 3.04 -5.60 19.15
C LEU A 349 1.76 -5.07 19.82
N LYS A 350 0.60 -5.70 19.59
CA LYS A 350 -0.66 -5.33 20.25
C LYS A 350 -0.53 -5.31 21.77
N ASP A 351 0.12 -6.32 22.36
CA ASP A 351 0.29 -6.42 23.80
C ASP A 351 1.29 -5.40 24.36
N VAL A 352 2.41 -5.18 23.66
CA VAL A 352 3.51 -4.33 24.13
C VAL A 352 3.19 -2.84 23.94
N ALA A 353 2.52 -2.47 22.85
CA ALA A 353 2.25 -1.07 22.52
C ALA A 353 1.40 -0.36 23.58
N LEU A 354 0.45 -1.05 24.21
CA LEU A 354 -0.39 -0.48 25.26
C LEU A 354 0.41 -0.09 26.51
N ALA A 355 1.38 -0.92 26.92
CA ALA A 355 2.24 -0.63 28.07
C ALA A 355 3.14 0.59 27.80
N ILE A 356 3.77 0.63 26.61
CA ILE A 356 4.66 1.74 26.24
C ILE A 356 3.87 3.05 26.07
N ALA A 357 2.66 3.00 25.54
CA ALA A 357 1.83 4.19 25.38
C ALA A 357 1.38 4.80 26.73
N GLN A 358 1.32 4.01 27.81
CA GLN A 358 1.07 4.53 29.16
C GLN A 358 2.29 5.31 29.69
N GLU A 359 3.50 4.88 29.35
CA GLU A 359 4.75 5.56 29.74
C GLU A 359 5.01 6.81 28.89
N MET A 360 4.67 6.78 27.60
CA MET A 360 4.92 7.85 26.62
C MET A 360 3.63 8.29 25.88
N PRO A 361 2.63 8.87 26.56
CA PRO A 361 1.31 9.14 25.97
C PRO A 361 1.32 10.18 24.84
N ARG A 362 2.35 11.03 24.75
CA ARG A 362 2.49 12.02 23.66
C ARG A 362 3.10 11.45 22.38
N SER A 363 3.64 10.23 22.45
CA SER A 363 4.35 9.56 21.35
C SER A 363 3.47 8.59 20.55
N PHE A 364 2.26 8.31 21.06
CA PHE A 364 1.33 7.35 20.48
C PHE A 364 -0.06 7.96 20.29
N ALA A 365 -0.77 7.51 19.27
CA ALA A 365 -2.22 7.58 19.23
C ALA A 365 -2.78 6.16 19.18
N ILE A 366 -3.61 5.82 20.17
CA ILE A 366 -4.26 4.52 20.30
C ILE A 366 -5.77 4.73 20.40
N ASN A 367 -6.53 4.04 19.55
CA ASN A 367 -7.98 3.94 19.64
C ASN A 367 -8.41 2.47 19.62
N ASP A 368 -8.98 2.00 20.73
CA ASP A 368 -9.51 0.64 20.90
C ASP A 368 -11.05 0.61 20.90
N GLN A 369 -11.66 1.21 19.87
CA GLN A 369 -13.12 1.34 19.74
C GLN A 369 -13.88 0.00 19.66
N HIS A 370 -13.21 -1.11 19.31
CA HIS A 370 -13.83 -2.42 19.11
C HIS A 370 -13.50 -3.44 20.22
N GLY A 371 -12.80 -3.00 21.28
CA GLY A 371 -12.51 -3.79 22.47
C GLY A 371 -11.31 -4.73 22.35
N SER A 372 -10.95 -5.37 23.46
CA SER A 372 -9.67 -6.08 23.65
C SER A 372 -9.39 -7.24 22.68
N GLY A 373 -10.41 -7.79 22.03
CA GLY A 373 -10.27 -8.83 21.01
C GLY A 373 -9.85 -8.28 19.63
N SER A 374 -10.09 -6.99 19.38
CA SER A 374 -9.69 -6.31 18.15
C SER A 374 -8.23 -5.86 18.19
N PHE A 375 -7.66 -5.51 17.04
CA PHE A 375 -6.36 -4.85 16.99
C PHE A 375 -6.58 -3.33 17.05
N PRO A 376 -6.00 -2.62 18.04
CA PRO A 376 -6.28 -1.20 18.24
C PRO A 376 -5.69 -0.37 17.11
N ARG A 377 -6.36 0.73 16.75
CA ARG A 377 -5.81 1.69 15.80
C ARG A 377 -4.63 2.42 16.43
N LEU A 378 -3.43 2.05 16.01
CA LEU A 378 -2.16 2.52 16.57
C LEU A 378 -1.41 3.40 15.57
N ARG A 379 -0.84 4.52 16.05
CA ARG A 379 0.19 5.30 15.36
C ARG A 379 1.31 5.69 16.32
N ILE A 380 2.52 5.83 15.76
CA ILE A 380 3.74 6.21 16.50
C ILE A 380 4.31 7.49 15.87
N PHE A 381 4.62 8.48 16.70
CA PHE A 381 4.93 9.84 16.22
C PHE A 381 6.42 10.17 16.18
N ASP A 382 7.23 9.58 17.04
CA ASP A 382 8.66 9.87 17.16
C ASP A 382 9.53 8.59 17.12
N GLN A 383 10.82 8.80 16.83
CA GLN A 383 11.79 7.72 16.63
C GLN A 383 12.17 7.02 17.94
N GLU A 384 12.12 7.73 19.07
CA GLU A 384 12.46 7.16 20.38
C GLU A 384 11.45 6.09 20.78
N ALA A 385 10.16 6.41 20.67
CA ALA A 385 9.07 5.47 20.89
C ALA A 385 9.12 4.26 19.93
N GLN A 386 9.51 4.47 18.66
CA GLN A 386 9.74 3.36 17.73
C GLN A 386 10.86 2.44 18.20
N ASN A 387 12.00 2.99 18.62
CA ASN A 387 13.15 2.22 19.09
C ASN A 387 12.81 1.43 20.36
N CYS A 388 12.10 2.06 21.32
CA CYS A 388 11.61 1.40 22.52
C CYS A 388 10.67 0.23 22.19
N LEU A 389 9.72 0.44 21.28
CA LEU A 389 8.78 -0.59 20.85
C LEU A 389 9.50 -1.76 20.16
N VAL A 390 10.41 -1.47 19.23
CA VAL A 390 11.22 -2.47 18.52
C VAL A 390 12.04 -3.30 19.52
N HIS A 391 12.70 -2.65 20.47
CA HIS A 391 13.50 -3.33 21.48
C HIS A 391 12.64 -4.22 22.39
N ALA A 392 11.49 -3.72 22.85
CA ALA A 392 10.58 -4.48 23.71
C ALA A 392 9.97 -5.69 23.00
N ILE A 393 9.60 -5.56 21.72
CA ILE A 393 9.13 -6.67 20.89
C ILE A 393 10.24 -7.71 20.70
N ALA A 394 11.45 -7.27 20.31
CA ALA A 394 12.58 -8.16 20.09
C ALA A 394 12.96 -8.92 21.37
N LYS A 395 12.99 -8.23 22.51
CA LYS A 395 13.25 -8.83 23.82
C LYS A 395 12.22 -9.91 24.15
N ARG A 396 10.92 -9.61 23.98
CA ARG A 396 9.86 -10.57 24.24
C ARG A 396 9.94 -11.77 23.30
N ILE A 397 10.27 -11.57 22.01
CA ILE A 397 10.52 -12.67 21.07
C ILE A 397 11.72 -13.53 21.51
N CYS A 398 12.80 -12.93 21.99
CA CYS A 398 13.96 -13.67 22.49
C CYS A 398 13.63 -14.48 23.76
N GLU A 399 12.72 -13.97 24.61
CA GLU A 399 12.28 -14.62 25.85
C GLU A 399 11.27 -15.76 25.60
N THR A 400 10.31 -15.56 24.70
CA THR A 400 9.21 -16.52 24.49
C THR A 400 9.36 -17.40 23.25
N GLY A 401 10.15 -16.95 22.26
CA GLY A 401 10.22 -17.55 20.92
C GLY A 401 9.00 -17.25 20.05
N LEU A 402 9.03 -17.77 18.82
CA LEU A 402 7.92 -17.75 17.85
C LEU A 402 7.72 -19.16 17.27
N PRO A 403 6.53 -19.49 16.73
CA PRO A 403 6.31 -20.74 16.00
C PRO A 403 7.36 -20.92 14.89
N GLY A 404 8.08 -22.04 14.89
CA GLY A 404 9.17 -22.31 13.95
C GLY A 404 10.49 -21.57 14.24
N LEU A 405 10.57 -20.79 15.32
CA LEU A 405 11.77 -20.06 15.72
C LEU A 405 11.94 -20.04 17.25
N PRO A 406 12.46 -21.13 17.85
CA PRO A 406 12.51 -21.29 19.31
C PRO A 406 13.73 -20.58 19.92
N ILE A 407 13.82 -19.26 19.75
CA ILE A 407 14.92 -18.44 20.28
C ILE A 407 15.04 -18.59 21.81
N ALA A 408 13.90 -18.75 22.50
CA ALA A 408 13.84 -18.93 23.95
C ALA A 408 14.74 -20.06 24.48
N ARG A 409 14.97 -21.10 23.66
CA ARG A 409 15.78 -22.28 24.03
C ARG A 409 17.30 -22.05 23.94
N GLN A 410 17.74 -20.92 23.38
CA GLN A 410 19.16 -20.61 23.25
C GLN A 410 19.73 -20.08 24.58
N GLY A 411 21.03 -20.28 24.80
CA GLY A 411 21.73 -19.75 25.98
C GLY A 411 21.77 -18.22 26.01
N ASP A 412 22.07 -17.64 27.19
CA ASP A 412 22.04 -16.19 27.41
C ASP A 412 22.87 -15.41 26.40
N ASP A 413 24.11 -15.84 26.14
CA ASP A 413 25.01 -15.18 25.19
C ASP A 413 24.44 -15.20 23.75
N SER A 414 23.83 -16.32 23.35
CA SER A 414 23.21 -16.45 22.03
C SER A 414 21.96 -15.60 21.90
N ARG A 415 21.13 -15.51 22.96
CA ARG A 415 19.95 -14.64 22.99
C ARG A 415 20.34 -13.17 22.95
N ALA A 416 21.41 -12.77 23.65
CA ALA A 416 21.95 -11.41 23.61
C ALA A 416 22.49 -11.04 22.21
N ALA A 417 23.22 -11.96 21.57
CA ALA A 417 23.68 -11.80 20.19
C ALA A 417 22.50 -11.65 19.21
N LEU A 418 21.48 -12.52 19.32
CA LEU A 418 20.27 -12.44 18.50
C LEU A 418 19.47 -11.15 18.75
N LEU A 419 19.34 -10.70 20.00
CA LEU A 419 18.69 -9.43 20.32
C LEU A 419 19.39 -8.25 19.65
N THR A 420 20.73 -8.24 19.67
CA THR A 420 21.55 -7.23 18.98
C THR A 420 21.32 -7.31 17.46
N TYR A 421 21.36 -8.52 16.90
CA TYR A 421 21.12 -8.78 15.48
C TYR A 421 19.72 -8.35 15.01
N LEU A 422 18.69 -8.40 15.87
CA LEU A 422 17.32 -8.02 15.52
C LEU A 422 17.02 -6.53 15.69
N THR A 423 17.79 -5.81 16.52
CA THR A 423 17.48 -4.42 16.92
C THR A 423 18.46 -3.38 16.38
N LYS A 424 19.73 -3.74 16.17
CA LYS A 424 20.76 -2.80 15.72
C LYS A 424 20.78 -2.70 14.18
N GLN A 425 20.67 -1.47 13.67
CA GLN A 425 20.62 -1.21 12.23
C GLN A 425 21.95 -1.58 11.54
N ASP A 426 23.05 -1.00 12.00
CA ASP A 426 24.40 -1.27 11.45
C ASP A 426 25.17 -2.21 12.39
N LEU A 427 25.42 -3.44 11.93
CA LEU A 427 26.16 -4.47 12.67
C LEU A 427 27.64 -4.46 12.30
N THR A 428 28.51 -4.73 13.26
CA THR A 428 29.93 -4.99 12.99
C THR A 428 30.12 -6.41 12.42
N PRO A 429 31.22 -6.69 11.70
CA PRO A 429 31.52 -8.05 11.21
C PRO A 429 31.51 -9.11 12.32
N GLU A 430 31.95 -8.76 13.53
CA GLU A 430 31.95 -9.64 14.70
C GLU A 430 30.53 -9.95 15.19
N GLU A 431 29.65 -8.93 15.24
CA GLU A 431 28.25 -9.10 15.61
C GLU A 431 27.48 -9.95 14.58
N ILE A 432 27.81 -9.82 13.29
CA ILE A 432 27.27 -10.67 12.23
C ILE A 432 27.76 -12.11 12.42
N ALA A 433 29.07 -12.30 12.63
CA ALA A 433 29.66 -13.62 12.83
C ALA A 433 29.10 -14.33 14.07
N ALA A 434 28.77 -13.61 15.14
CA ALA A 434 28.17 -14.17 16.36
C ALA A 434 26.84 -14.90 16.10
N VAL A 435 26.12 -14.56 15.02
CA VAL A 435 24.87 -15.22 14.62
C VAL A 435 25.06 -16.09 13.37
N GLU A 436 25.68 -15.56 12.31
CA GLU A 436 25.73 -16.20 10.99
C GLU A 436 26.82 -17.29 10.83
N THR A 437 27.55 -17.64 11.89
CA THR A 437 28.59 -18.68 11.81
C THR A 437 27.95 -20.02 11.42
N PRO A 438 28.29 -20.61 10.26
CA PRO A 438 27.75 -21.90 9.85
C PRO A 438 28.33 -23.02 10.70
N GLY A 439 27.49 -23.92 11.19
CA GLY A 439 27.96 -25.09 11.95
C GLY A 439 26.83 -26.00 12.41
N ALA A 440 27.17 -27.25 12.74
CA ALA A 440 26.21 -28.24 13.25
C ALA A 440 25.57 -27.85 14.60
N ARG A 441 26.17 -26.87 15.31
CA ARG A 441 25.68 -26.28 16.56
C ARG A 441 25.31 -24.79 16.42
N SER A 442 24.94 -24.35 15.22
CA SER A 442 24.54 -22.96 14.98
C SER A 442 23.03 -22.81 14.95
N PHE A 443 22.53 -21.73 15.56
CA PHE A 443 21.14 -21.33 15.41
C PHE A 443 20.86 -20.78 14.00
N TRP A 444 21.88 -20.39 13.24
CA TRP A 444 21.78 -19.98 11.84
C TRP A 444 21.81 -21.21 10.92
N SER A 445 20.62 -21.69 10.56
CA SER A 445 20.41 -22.88 9.73
C SER A 445 19.44 -22.60 8.58
N GLU A 446 19.31 -23.52 7.62
CA GLU A 446 18.30 -23.41 6.55
C GLU A 446 16.86 -23.25 7.09
N SER A 447 16.57 -23.79 8.28
CA SER A 447 15.23 -23.72 8.88
C SER A 447 14.93 -22.39 9.58
N THR A 448 15.96 -21.64 10.01
CA THR A 448 15.83 -20.46 10.88
C THR A 448 16.30 -19.17 10.22
N LYS A 449 17.23 -19.24 9.25
CA LYS A 449 17.86 -18.07 8.62
C LYS A 449 16.84 -17.10 8.03
N ARG A 450 15.85 -17.61 7.28
CA ARG A 450 14.85 -16.77 6.60
C ARG A 450 13.93 -16.05 7.59
N SER A 451 13.52 -16.75 8.65
CA SER A 451 12.74 -16.16 9.73
C SER A 451 13.52 -15.07 10.46
N LEU A 452 14.81 -15.30 10.77
CA LEU A 452 15.67 -14.30 11.42
C LEU A 452 15.85 -13.05 10.57
N LEU A 453 16.12 -13.23 9.28
CA LEU A 453 16.26 -12.14 8.33
C LEU A 453 14.97 -11.33 8.18
N LEU A 454 13.81 -12.01 8.10
CA LEU A 454 12.52 -11.35 8.04
C LEU A 454 12.23 -10.56 9.33
N LEU A 455 12.51 -11.12 10.51
CA LEU A 455 12.38 -10.38 11.78
C LEU A 455 13.31 -9.18 11.84
N ARG A 456 14.56 -9.32 11.40
CA ARG A 456 15.51 -8.20 11.29
C ARG A 456 14.96 -7.11 10.38
N GLY A 457 14.39 -7.47 9.23
CA GLY A 457 13.71 -6.54 8.33
C GLY A 457 12.56 -5.77 8.98
N LEU A 458 11.69 -6.49 9.69
CA LEU A 458 10.55 -5.91 10.41
C LEU A 458 10.99 -4.94 11.51
N LEU A 459 12.06 -5.29 12.24
CA LEU A 459 12.56 -4.60 13.43
C LEU A 459 13.68 -3.59 13.08
N ALA A 460 14.94 -4.03 13.02
CA ALA A 460 16.10 -3.18 12.68
C ALA A 460 16.03 -2.54 11.29
N GLY A 461 15.35 -3.17 10.33
CA GLY A 461 15.12 -2.64 8.98
C GLY A 461 14.11 -1.49 8.92
N GLY A 462 13.42 -1.20 10.03
CA GLY A 462 12.54 -0.03 10.16
C GLY A 462 11.15 -0.19 9.54
N VAL A 463 10.79 -1.36 9.01
CA VAL A 463 9.49 -1.59 8.35
C VAL A 463 8.32 -1.34 9.31
N LEU A 464 8.39 -1.81 10.57
CA LEU A 464 7.34 -1.57 11.55
C LEU A 464 7.19 -0.07 11.86
N GLY A 465 8.29 0.63 12.14
CA GLY A 465 8.27 2.07 12.40
C GLY A 465 7.67 2.85 11.23
N PHE A 466 8.05 2.49 10.00
CA PHE A 466 7.50 3.06 8.78
C PHE A 466 5.98 2.83 8.65
N VAL A 467 5.52 1.59 8.79
CA VAL A 467 4.09 1.25 8.64
C VAL A 467 3.22 1.94 9.70
N PHE A 468 3.64 1.96 10.96
CA PHE A 468 2.88 2.60 12.04
C PHE A 468 2.99 4.14 12.06
N SER A 469 3.87 4.72 11.24
CA SER A 469 3.87 6.17 10.99
C SER A 469 2.76 6.60 10.00
N LYS A 470 2.37 5.71 9.06
CA LYS A 470 1.37 5.98 8.02
C LYS A 470 -0.05 6.09 8.59
N ARG A 471 -0.90 6.86 7.89
CA ARG A 471 -2.31 7.10 8.30
C ARG A 471 -3.27 6.24 7.48
N TRP A 472 -4.01 5.35 8.15
CA TRP A 472 -5.08 4.60 7.50
C TRP A 472 -6.17 5.53 6.97
N ARG A 473 -6.69 5.22 5.77
CA ARG A 473 -7.61 6.02 4.93
C ARG A 473 -7.05 7.32 4.37
N VAL A 474 -5.79 7.69 4.66
CA VAL A 474 -5.14 8.91 4.12
C VAL A 474 -3.90 8.57 3.31
N SER A 475 -3.02 7.76 3.87
CA SER A 475 -1.81 7.28 3.21
C SER A 475 -2.01 5.91 2.56
N TYR A 476 -2.96 5.11 3.05
CA TYR A 476 -3.24 3.77 2.54
C TYR A 476 -4.64 3.26 2.91
N GLY A 477 -5.11 2.26 2.17
CA GLY A 477 -6.35 1.53 2.44
C GLY A 477 -6.71 0.60 1.28
N PHE A 478 -7.94 0.09 1.26
CA PHE A 478 -8.43 -0.73 0.14
C PHE A 478 -8.99 0.11 -1.00
N ASP A 479 -8.87 -0.38 -2.23
CA ASP A 479 -9.56 0.19 -3.38
C ASP A 479 -10.63 -0.78 -3.88
N GLN A 480 -11.89 -0.40 -3.67
CA GLN A 480 -13.05 -1.18 -4.11
C GLN A 480 -13.36 -1.00 -5.60
N SER A 481 -12.76 0.01 -6.26
CA SER A 481 -13.00 0.31 -7.66
C SER A 481 -12.17 -0.56 -8.62
N ARG A 482 -11.12 -1.26 -8.12
CA ARG A 482 -10.29 -2.16 -8.93
C ARG A 482 -11.12 -3.32 -9.49
N ASN A 483 -10.99 -3.55 -10.79
CA ASN A 483 -11.58 -4.69 -11.47
C ASN A 483 -10.52 -5.44 -12.29
N PRO A 484 -10.13 -6.67 -11.91
CA PRO A 484 -10.63 -7.44 -10.76
C PRO A 484 -10.16 -6.87 -9.40
N PRO A 485 -10.89 -7.12 -8.29
CA PRO A 485 -10.51 -6.65 -6.97
C PRO A 485 -9.26 -7.37 -6.46
N THR A 486 -8.24 -6.62 -6.03
CA THR A 486 -6.98 -7.20 -5.51
C THR A 486 -6.98 -7.42 -3.99
N ARG A 487 -7.87 -6.78 -3.23
CA ARG A 487 -7.97 -6.89 -1.75
C ARG A 487 -6.64 -6.66 -0.98
N LEU A 488 -5.67 -6.01 -1.61
CA LEU A 488 -4.43 -5.55 -0.99
C LEU A 488 -4.54 -4.06 -0.68
N ALA A 489 -3.84 -3.61 0.36
CA ALA A 489 -3.73 -2.19 0.65
C ALA A 489 -2.94 -1.47 -0.45
N VAL A 490 -3.46 -0.33 -0.88
CA VAL A 490 -2.87 0.53 -1.91
C VAL A 490 -2.53 1.91 -1.33
N PRO A 491 -1.58 2.64 -1.91
CA PRO A 491 -1.32 4.03 -1.57
C PRO A 491 -2.54 4.91 -1.85
N TYR A 492 -2.77 5.87 -0.97
CA TYR A 492 -3.81 6.88 -1.12
C TYR A 492 -3.16 8.23 -1.42
N ARG A 493 -3.74 9.00 -2.33
CA ARG A 493 -3.25 10.35 -2.67
C ARG A 493 -3.71 11.39 -1.67
N ALA A 494 -4.88 11.13 -1.11
CA ALA A 494 -5.55 11.93 -0.10
C ALA A 494 -6.53 11.02 0.64
N LYS A 495 -7.18 11.57 1.67
CA LYS A 495 -8.25 10.87 2.39
C LYS A 495 -9.27 10.19 1.44
N ASP A 496 -9.47 8.88 1.61
CA ASP A 496 -10.41 8.04 0.85
C ASP A 496 -10.26 8.11 -0.68
N CYS A 497 -9.13 8.62 -1.17
CA CYS A 497 -8.79 8.71 -2.58
C CYS A 497 -7.66 7.71 -2.91
N PRO A 498 -7.99 6.42 -3.12
CA PRO A 498 -6.99 5.42 -3.51
C PRO A 498 -6.34 5.80 -4.83
N SER A 499 -5.03 5.63 -4.94
CA SER A 499 -4.36 5.69 -6.22
C SER A 499 -4.60 4.39 -6.97
N ALA A 500 -5.64 4.35 -7.80
CA ALA A 500 -6.22 3.10 -8.32
C ALA A 500 -5.24 2.13 -8.98
N ARG A 501 -4.13 2.61 -9.54
CA ARG A 501 -3.10 1.78 -10.19
C ARG A 501 -1.78 1.70 -9.43
N SER A 502 -1.62 2.45 -8.34
CA SER A 502 -0.40 2.42 -7.52
C SER A 502 -0.42 1.30 -6.49
N GLU A 503 0.75 0.76 -6.19
CA GLU A 503 0.99 -0.27 -5.19
C GLU A 503 2.29 0.08 -4.43
N PHE A 504 2.41 -0.41 -3.19
CA PHE A 504 3.69 -0.34 -2.49
C PHE A 504 4.64 -1.38 -3.09
N SER A 505 5.90 -1.01 -3.34
CA SER A 505 6.86 -1.96 -3.93
C SER A 505 7.35 -3.02 -2.92
N HIS A 506 7.40 -2.65 -1.64
CA HIS A 506 7.98 -3.50 -0.59
C HIS A 506 6.98 -4.53 -0.03
N PRO A 507 7.25 -5.86 -0.11
CA PRO A 507 6.26 -6.89 0.23
C PRO A 507 5.73 -6.83 1.67
N GLU A 508 6.60 -6.63 2.66
CA GLU A 508 6.20 -6.54 4.08
C GLU A 508 5.33 -5.32 4.36
N VAL A 509 5.56 -4.22 3.65
CA VAL A 509 4.74 -3.01 3.77
C VAL A 509 3.33 -3.30 3.25
N VAL A 510 3.21 -3.93 2.07
CA VAL A 510 1.90 -4.32 1.51
C VAL A 510 1.16 -5.25 2.48
N MET A 511 1.82 -6.29 3.00
CA MET A 511 1.19 -7.24 3.92
C MET A 511 0.77 -6.59 5.23
N LEU A 512 1.65 -5.83 5.90
CA LEU A 512 1.30 -5.14 7.15
C LEU A 512 0.16 -4.13 6.94
N LEU A 513 0.22 -3.28 5.90
CA LEU A 513 -0.83 -2.30 5.63
C LEU A 513 -2.16 -2.96 5.24
N THR A 514 -2.12 -4.12 4.57
CA THR A 514 -3.31 -4.95 4.28
C THR A 514 -3.91 -5.52 5.56
N ALA A 515 -3.07 -6.02 6.47
CA ALA A 515 -3.51 -6.50 7.78
C ALA A 515 -4.13 -5.37 8.61
N LEU A 516 -3.45 -4.23 8.72
CA LEU A 516 -3.96 -3.05 9.43
C LEU A 516 -5.27 -2.53 8.82
N SER A 517 -5.38 -2.47 7.49
CA SER A 517 -6.62 -2.06 6.81
C SER A 517 -7.78 -3.01 7.13
N SER A 518 -7.51 -4.31 7.22
CA SER A 518 -8.50 -5.32 7.59
C SER A 518 -8.88 -5.24 9.06
N TYR A 519 -7.93 -5.03 9.97
CA TYR A 519 -8.19 -4.86 11.40
C TYR A 519 -9.02 -3.61 11.68
N TYR A 520 -8.70 -2.48 11.04
CA TYR A 520 -9.37 -1.21 11.29
C TYR A 520 -10.73 -1.13 10.59
N GLY A 521 -10.85 -1.69 9.38
CA GLY A 521 -12.11 -1.72 8.62
C GLY A 521 -13.06 -2.84 9.05
N GLY A 522 -12.53 -3.95 9.56
CA GLY A 522 -13.26 -5.19 9.80
C GLY A 522 -13.63 -5.94 8.51
N LEU A 523 -14.08 -7.18 8.64
CA LEU A 523 -14.54 -7.99 7.52
C LEU A 523 -15.99 -7.66 7.12
N SER A 524 -16.26 -7.60 5.81
CA SER A 524 -17.64 -7.53 5.32
C SER A 524 -18.39 -8.85 5.56
N ASN A 525 -19.73 -8.84 5.45
CA ASN A 525 -20.51 -10.07 5.59
C ASN A 525 -20.13 -11.10 4.51
N ASP A 526 -19.85 -10.65 3.28
CA ASP A 526 -19.42 -11.53 2.20
C ASP A 526 -18.02 -12.11 2.44
N ASP A 527 -17.13 -11.32 3.03
CA ASP A 527 -15.79 -11.80 3.44
C ASP A 527 -15.86 -12.83 4.55
N LEU A 528 -16.75 -12.66 5.53
CA LEU A 528 -16.99 -13.65 6.57
C LEU A 528 -17.58 -14.94 5.99
N PHE A 529 -18.55 -14.87 5.07
CA PHE A 529 -19.05 -16.07 4.38
C PHE A 529 -17.93 -16.78 3.60
N LEU A 530 -17.08 -16.03 2.92
CA LEU A 530 -15.93 -16.58 2.20
C LEU A 530 -14.93 -17.22 3.18
N ALA A 531 -14.64 -16.57 4.32
CA ALA A 531 -13.79 -17.11 5.38
C ALA A 531 -14.35 -18.44 5.90
N PHE A 532 -15.66 -18.52 6.22
CA PHE A 532 -16.31 -19.77 6.65
C PHE A 532 -16.25 -20.86 5.57
N THR A 533 -16.34 -20.50 4.29
CA THR A 533 -16.21 -21.46 3.18
C THR A 533 -14.82 -22.08 3.13
N HIS A 534 -13.77 -21.30 3.43
CA HIS A 534 -12.41 -21.79 3.54
C HIS A 534 -12.16 -22.53 4.87
N LEU A 535 -12.76 -22.07 5.97
CA LEU A 535 -12.70 -22.72 7.28
C LEU A 535 -13.23 -24.15 7.23
N LEU A 536 -14.41 -24.36 6.65
CA LEU A 536 -15.02 -25.69 6.52
C LEU A 536 -14.21 -26.64 5.62
N LYS A 537 -13.30 -26.12 4.80
CA LYS A 537 -12.37 -26.89 3.97
C LYS A 537 -10.98 -27.02 4.60
N SER A 538 -10.75 -26.38 5.75
CA SER A 538 -9.48 -26.46 6.48
C SER A 538 -9.31 -27.85 7.08
N ASP A 539 -8.06 -28.23 7.29
CA ASP A 539 -7.67 -29.48 7.95
C ASP A 539 -8.04 -29.50 9.44
N GLN A 540 -8.14 -28.30 10.06
CA GLN A 540 -8.37 -28.10 11.50
C GLN A 540 -9.48 -27.06 11.77
N PRO A 541 -10.71 -27.29 11.27
CA PRO A 541 -11.76 -26.27 11.23
C PRO A 541 -12.22 -25.81 12.63
N GLU A 542 -12.30 -26.74 13.60
CA GLU A 542 -12.68 -26.40 14.98
C GLU A 542 -11.61 -25.52 15.64
N GLN A 543 -10.33 -25.89 15.54
CA GLN A 543 -9.24 -25.13 16.16
C GLN A 543 -9.06 -23.75 15.52
N ASP A 544 -9.23 -23.67 14.20
CA ASP A 544 -9.23 -22.41 13.48
C ASP A 544 -10.39 -21.51 13.98
N TYR A 545 -11.58 -22.08 14.20
CA TYR A 545 -12.73 -21.34 14.74
C TYR A 545 -12.53 -20.91 16.21
N ASP A 546 -11.94 -21.76 17.05
CA ASP A 546 -11.60 -21.43 18.44
C ASP A 546 -10.71 -20.18 18.53
N GLU A 547 -9.78 -19.99 17.58
CA GLU A 547 -8.98 -18.76 17.49
C GLU A 547 -9.82 -17.54 17.14
N TRP A 548 -10.83 -17.68 16.29
CA TRP A 548 -11.73 -16.58 15.94
C TRP A 548 -12.57 -16.16 17.14
N VAL A 549 -13.07 -17.13 17.91
CA VAL A 549 -13.92 -16.90 19.09
C VAL A 549 -13.12 -16.37 20.28
N ARG A 550 -11.85 -16.77 20.43
CA ARG A 550 -10.97 -16.29 21.52
C ARG A 550 -10.87 -14.76 21.57
N ASP A 551 -10.87 -14.13 20.40
CA ASP A 551 -10.83 -12.68 20.22
C ASP A 551 -12.24 -12.05 20.08
N ALA A 552 -13.31 -12.83 20.22
CA ALA A 552 -14.68 -12.35 20.10
C ALA A 552 -15.35 -12.28 21.49
N ASN A 553 -15.02 -11.23 22.24
CA ASN A 553 -15.68 -10.94 23.52
C ASN A 553 -17.21 -10.92 23.29
N SER A 554 -17.98 -11.59 24.16
CA SER A 554 -19.46 -11.70 24.11
C SER A 554 -20.08 -12.58 23.02
N MET A 555 -19.38 -13.59 22.51
CA MET A 555 -19.98 -14.65 21.67
C MET A 555 -21.01 -15.48 22.48
N PRO A 556 -22.26 -15.66 22.00
CA PRO A 556 -23.24 -16.52 22.68
C PRO A 556 -22.73 -17.96 22.84
N PRO A 557 -23.02 -18.64 23.97
CA PRO A 557 -22.52 -20.00 24.23
C PRO A 557 -22.83 -21.01 23.12
N SER A 558 -23.99 -20.88 22.47
CA SER A 558 -24.40 -21.73 21.35
C SER A 558 -23.50 -21.63 20.12
N PHE A 559 -22.71 -20.56 19.99
CA PHE A 559 -21.86 -20.30 18.82
C PHE A 559 -20.37 -20.26 19.19
N GLN A 560 -19.99 -20.69 20.39
CA GLN A 560 -18.58 -20.79 20.78
C GLN A 560 -17.87 -21.96 20.09
N HIS A 561 -18.62 -22.97 19.65
CA HIS A 561 -18.14 -24.12 18.89
C HIS A 561 -18.66 -24.11 17.46
N LEU A 562 -17.89 -24.66 16.53
CA LEU A 562 -18.25 -24.61 15.10
C LEU A 562 -19.52 -25.43 14.81
N ASP A 563 -19.72 -26.54 15.52
CA ASP A 563 -20.91 -27.40 15.42
C ASP A 563 -22.23 -26.64 15.68
N GLY A 564 -22.17 -25.55 16.45
CA GLY A 564 -23.32 -24.68 16.74
C GLY A 564 -23.64 -23.68 15.63
N VAL A 565 -22.78 -23.53 14.63
CA VAL A 565 -22.90 -22.51 13.58
C VAL A 565 -23.52 -23.09 12.31
N ASN A 566 -24.72 -22.62 11.94
CA ASN A 566 -25.35 -22.98 10.67
C ASN A 566 -25.14 -21.88 9.60
N ILE A 567 -24.10 -22.03 8.78
CA ILE A 567 -23.73 -21.04 7.73
C ILE A 567 -24.83 -20.89 6.65
N LYS A 568 -25.76 -21.85 6.51
CA LYS A 568 -26.89 -21.73 5.58
C LYS A 568 -27.95 -20.73 6.07
N ASP A 569 -28.03 -20.48 7.38
CA ASP A 569 -28.89 -19.46 7.96
C ASP A 569 -28.20 -18.09 7.93
N ARG A 570 -28.35 -17.40 6.80
CA ARG A 570 -27.74 -16.07 6.62
C ARG A 570 -28.24 -15.05 7.63
N GLY A 571 -29.49 -15.14 8.07
CA GLY A 571 -30.07 -14.22 9.06
C GLY A 571 -29.38 -14.35 10.41
N GLN A 572 -29.27 -15.57 10.91
CA GLN A 572 -28.53 -15.88 12.15
C GLN A 572 -27.07 -15.42 12.05
N CYS A 573 -26.38 -15.77 10.96
CA CYS A 573 -24.99 -15.37 10.77
C CYS A 573 -24.81 -13.85 10.80
N THR A 574 -25.57 -13.11 9.99
CA THR A 574 -25.40 -11.66 9.84
C THR A 574 -25.81 -10.85 11.06
N GLN A 575 -26.76 -11.34 11.85
CA GLN A 575 -27.30 -10.59 13.01
C GLN A 575 -26.63 -10.98 14.33
N GLN A 576 -26.24 -12.25 14.52
CA GLN A 576 -25.77 -12.75 15.83
C GLN A 576 -24.28 -13.08 15.86
N ILE A 577 -23.74 -13.66 14.78
CA ILE A 577 -22.37 -14.21 14.76
C ILE A 577 -21.38 -13.19 14.17
N PHE A 578 -21.68 -12.68 12.98
CA PHE A 578 -20.79 -11.82 12.21
C PHE A 578 -20.44 -10.50 12.90
N PRO A 579 -21.36 -9.82 13.63
CA PRO A 579 -20.99 -8.61 14.37
C PRO A 579 -19.91 -8.86 15.43
N ARG A 580 -19.83 -10.07 15.99
CA ARG A 580 -18.82 -10.45 17.00
C ARG A 580 -17.49 -10.85 16.40
N LEU A 581 -17.50 -11.43 15.20
CA LEU A 581 -16.29 -11.87 14.48
C LEU A 581 -15.68 -10.79 13.59
N ARG A 582 -16.44 -9.75 13.22
CA ARG A 582 -16.05 -8.73 12.23
C ARG A 582 -14.69 -8.09 12.51
N TYR A 583 -14.38 -7.87 13.78
CA TYR A 583 -13.14 -7.24 14.25
C TYR A 583 -12.26 -8.20 15.05
N SER A 584 -12.60 -9.50 15.10
CA SER A 584 -11.78 -10.51 15.75
C SER A 584 -10.46 -10.66 15.00
N LYS A 585 -9.33 -10.46 15.70
CA LYS A 585 -8.01 -10.58 15.08
C LYS A 585 -7.81 -11.99 14.52
N GLY A 586 -8.16 -13.04 15.26
CA GLY A 586 -8.09 -14.43 14.79
C GLY A 586 -8.87 -14.69 13.48
N ALA A 587 -10.09 -14.15 13.36
CA ALA A 587 -10.88 -14.29 12.12
C ALA A 587 -10.22 -13.56 10.94
N ILE A 588 -9.69 -12.36 11.18
CA ILE A 588 -9.01 -11.54 10.16
C ILE A 588 -7.68 -12.19 9.74
N ASP A 589 -6.87 -12.67 10.68
CA ASP A 589 -5.61 -13.39 10.42
C ASP A 589 -5.85 -14.62 9.55
N PHE A 590 -6.89 -15.40 9.85
CA PHE A 590 -7.27 -16.54 9.04
C PHE A 590 -7.65 -16.12 7.62
N PHE A 591 -8.51 -15.12 7.50
CA PHE A 591 -8.96 -14.63 6.20
C PHE A 591 -7.79 -14.11 5.35
N LEU A 592 -6.89 -13.35 5.95
CA LEU A 592 -5.68 -12.86 5.29
C LEU A 592 -4.77 -14.01 4.83
N SER A 593 -4.47 -14.95 5.72
CA SER A 593 -3.53 -16.04 5.46
C SER A 593 -4.06 -17.14 4.54
N ARG A 594 -5.38 -17.37 4.50
CA ARG A 594 -6.00 -18.45 3.70
C ARG A 594 -6.70 -17.99 2.44
N VAL A 595 -7.08 -16.71 2.35
CA VAL A 595 -7.86 -16.16 1.22
C VAL A 595 -7.09 -15.06 0.51
N VAL A 596 -6.67 -14.02 1.23
CA VAL A 596 -6.11 -12.80 0.61
C VAL A 596 -4.68 -13.02 0.10
N TYR A 597 -3.73 -13.31 0.99
CA TYR A 597 -2.32 -13.42 0.60
C TYR A 597 -2.05 -14.56 -0.39
N PRO A 598 -2.60 -15.79 -0.23
CA PRO A 598 -2.36 -16.86 -1.20
C PRO A 598 -2.84 -16.53 -2.61
N LYS A 599 -3.89 -15.70 -2.73
CA LYS A 599 -4.45 -15.29 -4.02
C LYS A 599 -3.71 -14.09 -4.60
N PHE A 600 -3.51 -13.03 -3.83
CA PHE A 600 -3.10 -11.73 -4.35
C PHE A 600 -1.63 -11.36 -4.08
N MET A 601 -0.99 -11.88 -3.03
CA MET A 601 0.43 -11.64 -2.77
C MET A 601 1.29 -12.53 -3.66
N LYS A 602 1.55 -12.04 -4.87
CA LYS A 602 2.36 -12.70 -5.88
C LYS A 602 3.44 -11.77 -6.39
N GLU A 603 4.54 -12.36 -6.85
CA GLU A 603 5.64 -11.65 -7.48
C GLU A 603 5.81 -12.08 -8.94
N PHE A 604 6.50 -11.23 -9.69
CA PHE A 604 6.96 -11.53 -11.05
C PHE A 604 8.49 -11.55 -11.04
N PRO A 605 9.13 -12.33 -11.91
CA PRO A 605 10.58 -12.45 -11.91
C PRO A 605 11.28 -11.15 -12.31
N SER A 606 10.73 -10.40 -13.26
CA SER A 606 11.37 -9.21 -13.81
C SER A 606 10.39 -8.07 -14.04
N LYS A 607 10.88 -6.84 -14.19
CA LYS A 607 10.08 -5.66 -14.52
C LYS A 607 10.75 -4.75 -15.55
N LEU A 608 9.95 -3.89 -16.17
CA LEU A 608 10.40 -2.68 -16.87
C LEU A 608 9.86 -1.45 -16.13
N SER A 609 10.71 -0.44 -15.94
CA SER A 609 10.34 0.75 -15.16
C SER A 609 10.61 2.04 -15.93
N SER A 610 9.75 3.05 -15.72
CA SER A 610 9.90 4.39 -16.29
C SER A 610 9.38 5.45 -15.30
N SER A 611 9.96 6.64 -15.29
CA SER A 611 9.74 7.64 -14.23
C SER A 611 9.72 9.08 -14.76
N GLY A 612 9.62 10.07 -13.86
CA GLY A 612 9.75 11.49 -14.20
C GLY A 612 11.04 11.86 -14.95
N TRP A 613 12.11 11.07 -14.80
CA TRP A 613 13.34 11.23 -15.58
C TRP A 613 13.14 11.02 -17.09
N ASP A 614 12.24 10.12 -17.49
CA ASP A 614 11.89 9.88 -18.89
C ASP A 614 11.03 11.01 -19.47
N LEU A 615 10.19 11.65 -18.65
CA LEU A 615 9.39 12.81 -19.06
C LEU A 615 10.27 14.06 -19.25
N GLY A 616 11.27 14.22 -18.39
CA GLY A 616 12.22 15.33 -18.42
C GLY A 616 13.34 15.16 -19.44
N GLU A 617 13.30 14.11 -20.27
CA GLU A 617 14.31 13.80 -21.27
C GLU A 617 14.59 14.99 -22.21
N GLU A 618 15.86 15.18 -22.57
CA GLU A 618 16.26 16.17 -23.56
C GLU A 618 15.88 15.70 -24.96
N LYS A 619 15.08 16.51 -25.65
CA LYS A 619 14.56 16.25 -27.00
C LYS A 619 15.01 17.35 -27.96
N VAL A 620 14.71 17.17 -29.26
CA VAL A 620 14.96 18.21 -30.28
C VAL A 620 14.21 19.51 -29.99
N HIS A 621 13.02 19.40 -29.37
CA HIS A 621 12.25 20.55 -28.93
C HIS A 621 12.09 20.51 -27.40
N PRO A 622 12.35 21.63 -26.71
CA PRO A 622 12.38 21.65 -25.26
C PRO A 622 11.00 21.44 -24.62
N THR A 623 11.02 20.83 -23.44
CA THR A 623 9.89 20.72 -22.53
C THR A 623 9.86 21.94 -21.61
N THR A 624 8.72 22.63 -21.53
CA THR A 624 8.56 23.81 -20.69
C THR A 624 7.38 23.65 -19.75
N GLY A 625 7.48 24.14 -18.52
CA GLY A 625 6.40 23.99 -17.54
C GLY A 625 6.40 25.02 -16.43
N PHE A 626 5.39 24.93 -15.56
CA PHE A 626 5.33 25.73 -14.33
C PHE A 626 5.08 24.90 -13.10
N SER A 627 5.50 25.46 -11.97
CA SER A 627 5.08 25.05 -10.63
C SER A 627 4.52 26.25 -9.86
N GLY A 628 3.64 25.98 -8.88
CA GLY A 628 3.18 26.99 -7.92
C GLY A 628 4.27 27.47 -6.97
N THR A 629 5.24 26.60 -6.69
CA THR A 629 6.39 26.88 -5.83
C THR A 629 7.69 26.36 -6.43
N ASN A 630 8.82 26.80 -5.90
CA ASN A 630 10.14 26.29 -6.29
C ASN A 630 10.74 25.34 -5.23
N ASP A 631 9.93 24.84 -4.29
CA ASP A 631 10.40 24.00 -3.18
C ASP A 631 10.91 22.64 -3.66
N SER A 632 10.33 22.08 -4.73
CA SER A 632 10.69 20.76 -5.30
C SER A 632 11.84 20.80 -6.32
N ARG A 633 12.47 21.96 -6.56
CA ARG A 633 13.48 22.14 -7.62
C ARG A 633 14.66 21.16 -7.55
N GLU A 634 15.02 20.72 -6.34
CA GLU A 634 16.17 19.80 -6.13
C GLU A 634 15.81 18.35 -6.53
N LEU A 635 14.52 18.05 -6.74
CA LEU A 635 14.02 16.74 -7.16
C LEU A 635 13.71 16.69 -8.67
N LEU A 636 13.95 17.77 -9.42
CA LEU A 636 13.79 17.77 -10.87
C LEU A 636 14.86 16.87 -11.55
N PRO A 637 14.56 16.24 -12.70
CA PRO A 637 15.56 15.58 -13.52
C PRO A 637 16.70 16.53 -13.91
N LEU A 638 17.94 16.04 -14.01
CA LEU A 638 19.12 16.88 -14.29
C LEU A 638 19.11 17.61 -15.64
N SER A 639 18.25 17.19 -16.56
CA SER A 639 18.00 17.80 -17.87
C SER A 639 16.99 18.95 -17.83
N VAL A 640 16.32 19.18 -16.69
CA VAL A 640 15.29 20.21 -16.53
C VAL A 640 15.80 21.31 -15.61
N ASP A 641 15.97 22.52 -16.15
CA ASP A 641 16.45 23.67 -15.40
C ASP A 641 15.28 24.45 -14.75
N HIS A 642 15.45 24.92 -13.51
CA HIS A 642 14.51 25.89 -12.92
C HIS A 642 14.91 27.32 -13.31
N LEU A 643 14.07 28.02 -14.07
CA LEU A 643 14.34 29.37 -14.55
C LEU A 643 13.73 30.42 -13.62
N ASP A 644 14.60 31.11 -12.86
CA ASP A 644 14.20 32.19 -11.95
C ASP A 644 14.02 33.52 -12.69
N LEU A 645 12.79 33.83 -13.07
CA LEU A 645 12.47 35.11 -13.71
C LEU A 645 12.52 36.28 -12.70
N PRO A 646 13.15 37.43 -13.03
CA PRO A 646 13.28 38.58 -12.12
C PRO A 646 11.96 39.05 -11.52
N ASP A 647 10.92 39.14 -12.35
CA ASP A 647 9.58 39.60 -11.94
C ASP A 647 8.87 38.62 -10.99
N GLN A 648 9.35 37.37 -10.88
CA GLN A 648 8.78 36.32 -10.03
C GLN A 648 9.59 36.04 -8.77
N LYS A 649 10.75 36.70 -8.58
CA LYS A 649 11.62 36.48 -7.42
C LYS A 649 10.94 36.79 -6.09
N HIS A 650 9.97 37.70 -6.07
CA HIS A 650 9.27 38.13 -4.86
C HIS A 650 8.12 37.20 -4.42
N THR A 651 7.74 36.21 -5.23
CA THR A 651 6.53 35.40 -5.05
C THR A 651 6.49 34.65 -3.71
N ASN A 652 7.57 33.98 -3.32
CA ASN A 652 7.62 33.27 -2.03
C ASN A 652 7.50 34.22 -0.83
N GLY A 653 8.21 35.36 -0.86
CA GLY A 653 8.11 36.39 0.16
C GLY A 653 6.71 37.02 0.25
N LEU A 654 6.03 37.19 -0.89
CA LEU A 654 4.67 37.73 -0.94
C LEU A 654 3.66 36.80 -0.27
N VAL A 655 3.73 35.49 -0.54
CA VAL A 655 2.84 34.50 0.08
C VAL A 655 3.05 34.45 1.59
N LEU A 656 4.31 34.47 2.06
CA LEU A 656 4.59 34.54 3.49
C LEU A 656 4.10 35.84 4.13
N LYS A 657 4.24 36.99 3.44
CA LYS A 657 3.69 38.27 3.92
C LYS A 657 2.20 38.17 4.19
N TYR A 658 1.43 37.51 3.32
CA TYR A 658 -0.02 37.34 3.53
C TYR A 658 -0.33 36.41 4.69
N LEU A 659 0.44 35.32 4.87
CA LEU A 659 0.23 34.37 5.97
C LEU A 659 0.60 34.96 7.33
N LEU A 660 1.60 35.83 7.40
CA LEU A 660 2.09 36.47 8.62
C LEU A 660 1.30 37.71 9.07
N GLN A 661 0.19 38.07 8.40
CA GLN A 661 -0.63 39.20 8.84
C GLN A 661 -1.39 38.89 10.14
N ASP A 662 -1.64 39.94 10.93
CA ASP A 662 -2.25 39.85 12.27
C ASP A 662 -3.68 39.30 12.24
N GLU A 663 -4.40 39.38 11.10
CA GLU A 663 -5.74 38.80 10.99
C GLU A 663 -5.72 37.26 10.96
N ASN A 664 -4.56 36.62 10.74
CA ASN A 664 -4.43 35.18 10.75
C ASN A 664 -4.11 34.65 12.15
N GLY A 665 -4.77 33.56 12.53
CA GLY A 665 -4.68 32.99 13.88
C GLY A 665 -4.23 31.54 13.92
N VAL A 666 -3.98 31.05 15.12
CA VAL A 666 -3.72 29.63 15.42
C VAL A 666 -4.66 29.19 16.55
N THR A 667 -5.21 27.98 16.45
CA THR A 667 -6.06 27.38 17.47
C THR A 667 -5.79 25.88 17.57
N SER A 668 -5.57 25.39 18.79
CA SER A 668 -5.38 23.96 19.04
C SER A 668 -6.72 23.22 19.02
N ILE A 669 -6.76 22.07 18.34
CA ILE A 669 -7.90 21.16 18.37
C ILE A 669 -7.86 20.41 19.71
N PRO A 670 -8.97 20.42 20.49
CA PRO A 670 -8.98 19.80 21.81
C PRO A 670 -8.69 18.28 21.74
N PRO A 671 -7.90 17.73 22.68
CA PRO A 671 -7.57 16.30 22.70
C PRO A 671 -8.79 15.45 23.10
N ARG A 672 -8.78 14.18 22.66
CA ARG A 672 -9.77 13.18 23.12
C ARG A 672 -9.55 12.86 24.61
N GLN A 673 -10.28 13.53 25.50
CA GLN A 673 -10.28 13.22 26.94
C GLN A 673 -11.18 12.02 27.26
N GLY A 674 -10.88 10.83 26.71
CA GLY A 674 -11.65 9.60 26.99
C GLY A 674 -13.12 9.62 26.54
N SER A 675 -13.54 10.64 25.78
CA SER A 675 -14.88 10.76 25.20
C SER A 675 -15.01 9.90 23.93
N PRO A 676 -16.16 9.24 23.68
CA PRO A 676 -16.43 8.51 22.45
C PRO A 676 -16.66 9.43 21.22
N ALA A 677 -16.46 10.73 21.35
CA ALA A 677 -16.65 11.70 20.26
C ALA A 677 -15.69 11.46 19.08
N LEU A 678 -16.20 11.62 17.86
CA LEU A 678 -15.45 11.51 16.60
C LEU A 678 -14.53 12.74 16.41
N ASP A 679 -13.42 12.59 15.67
CA ASP A 679 -12.50 13.72 15.41
C ASP A 679 -13.20 14.84 14.62
N ALA A 680 -14.06 14.45 13.69
CA ALA A 680 -14.94 15.36 12.96
C ALA A 680 -15.80 16.23 13.89
N ASP A 681 -16.30 15.68 15.00
CA ASP A 681 -17.19 16.39 15.92
C ASP A 681 -16.43 17.42 16.74
N LEU A 682 -15.21 17.09 17.14
CA LEU A 682 -14.32 18.02 17.85
C LEU A 682 -13.96 19.21 16.95
N LEU A 683 -13.60 18.95 15.68
CA LEU A 683 -13.25 20.01 14.73
C LEU A 683 -14.47 20.88 14.38
N LEU A 684 -15.61 20.28 14.02
CA LEU A 684 -16.81 21.04 13.67
C LEU A 684 -17.34 21.85 14.87
N SER A 685 -17.31 21.28 16.08
CA SER A 685 -17.68 22.01 17.29
C SER A 685 -16.72 23.17 17.56
N LEU A 686 -15.42 22.98 17.35
CA LEU A 686 -14.44 24.06 17.47
C LEU A 686 -14.77 25.21 16.49
N VAL A 687 -14.97 24.88 15.21
CA VAL A 687 -15.22 25.86 14.14
C VAL A 687 -16.52 26.65 14.38
N VAL A 688 -17.61 25.97 14.76
CA VAL A 688 -18.91 26.63 14.98
C VAL A 688 -18.90 27.55 16.22
N ASN A 689 -18.04 27.27 17.20
CA ASN A 689 -17.92 28.05 18.43
C ASN A 689 -16.90 29.21 18.36
N MET A 690 -16.22 29.42 17.21
CA MET A 690 -15.38 30.59 16.99
C MET A 690 -16.25 31.84 16.78
N GLN A 691 -16.57 32.54 17.88
CA GLN A 691 -17.46 33.71 17.87
C GLN A 691 -16.76 34.99 17.37
N ASP A 692 -15.51 35.22 17.78
CA ASP A 692 -14.73 36.40 17.37
C ASP A 692 -14.15 36.28 15.95
N ASP A 693 -14.12 35.05 15.41
CA ASP A 693 -13.55 34.70 14.11
C ASP A 693 -14.52 33.83 13.30
N GLU A 694 -15.53 34.46 12.67
CA GLU A 694 -16.55 33.75 11.87
C GLU A 694 -15.93 32.96 10.70
N VAL A 695 -15.83 31.64 10.86
CA VAL A 695 -15.32 30.75 9.81
C VAL A 695 -16.44 30.40 8.83
N ARG A 696 -16.17 30.62 7.54
CA ARG A 696 -17.06 30.28 6.41
C ARG A 696 -16.54 29.15 5.53
N VAL A 697 -15.27 28.81 5.67
CA VAL A 697 -14.58 27.82 4.83
C VAL A 697 -13.81 26.86 5.73
N ILE A 698 -13.90 25.56 5.46
CA ILE A 698 -12.99 24.57 6.05
C ILE A 698 -12.12 24.02 4.93
N LEU A 699 -10.81 24.14 5.12
CA LEU A 699 -9.77 23.58 4.27
C LEU A 699 -9.10 22.44 5.04
N ASP A 700 -9.56 21.20 4.82
CA ASP A 700 -9.05 20.03 5.55
C ASP A 700 -7.76 19.47 4.93
N VAL A 701 -6.73 20.31 4.80
CA VAL A 701 -5.43 19.94 4.20
C VAL A 701 -4.70 18.89 5.02
N GLY A 702 -4.90 18.89 6.33
CA GLY A 702 -4.35 17.93 7.26
C GLY A 702 -5.11 16.60 7.33
N ALA A 703 -6.21 16.44 6.57
CA ALA A 703 -7.10 15.26 6.61
C ALA A 703 -7.49 14.86 8.04
N GLN A 704 -7.95 15.81 8.85
CA GLN A 704 -8.30 15.60 10.26
C GLN A 704 -9.69 14.97 10.43
N ILE A 705 -10.60 15.18 9.48
CA ILE A 705 -11.91 14.52 9.51
C ILE A 705 -11.74 13.16 8.86
N LEU A 706 -11.67 12.06 9.61
CA LEU A 706 -11.41 10.73 9.03
C LEU A 706 -12.68 9.90 8.87
N GLU A 707 -13.69 10.15 9.69
CA GLU A 707 -14.82 9.24 9.88
C GLU A 707 -15.99 9.52 8.94
N LEU A 708 -16.15 10.77 8.49
CA LEU A 708 -17.28 11.23 7.65
C LEU A 708 -16.87 11.48 6.21
N GLY A 709 -17.73 11.18 5.23
CA GLY A 709 -17.56 11.59 3.83
C GLY A 709 -17.82 13.09 3.61
N ASN A 710 -17.44 13.63 2.45
CA ASN A 710 -17.53 15.07 2.18
C ASN A 710 -18.97 15.61 2.28
N ALA A 711 -19.94 14.85 1.75
CA ALA A 711 -21.36 15.21 1.84
C ALA A 711 -21.86 15.21 3.29
N GLU A 712 -21.41 14.23 4.09
CA GLU A 712 -21.79 14.10 5.49
C GLU A 712 -21.22 15.24 6.34
N VAL A 713 -19.96 15.63 6.09
CA VAL A 713 -19.34 16.81 6.73
C VAL A 713 -20.13 18.07 6.38
N ALA A 714 -20.40 18.30 5.09
CA ALA A 714 -21.14 19.48 4.64
C ALA A 714 -22.53 19.56 5.29
N GLN A 715 -23.26 18.45 5.34
CA GLN A 715 -24.59 18.39 5.95
C GLN A 715 -24.52 18.58 7.47
N LYS A 716 -23.57 17.94 8.15
CA LYS A 716 -23.42 18.03 9.61
C LYS A 716 -23.00 19.43 10.04
N TRP A 717 -22.03 20.03 9.33
CA TRP A 717 -21.58 21.39 9.60
C TRP A 717 -22.70 22.41 9.37
N LEU A 718 -23.41 22.31 8.24
CA LEU A 718 -24.55 23.18 7.94
C LEU A 718 -25.64 23.10 9.01
N LYS A 719 -25.95 21.88 9.47
CA LYS A 719 -26.92 21.66 10.55
C LYS A 719 -26.47 22.34 11.85
N MET A 720 -25.24 22.06 12.30
CA MET A 720 -24.68 22.65 13.53
C MET A 720 -24.66 24.18 13.47
N GLU A 721 -24.24 24.76 12.33
CA GLU A 721 -24.20 26.20 12.14
C GLU A 721 -25.60 26.83 12.17
N SER A 722 -26.61 26.16 11.58
CA SER A 722 -27.99 26.65 11.61
C SER A 722 -28.65 26.58 13.00
N GLU A 723 -28.24 25.62 13.83
CA GLU A 723 -28.75 25.44 15.20
C GLU A 723 -28.09 26.42 16.18
N ILE A 724 -26.76 26.61 16.08
CA ILE A 724 -25.99 27.42 17.02
C ILE A 724 -25.95 28.90 16.60
N ASN A 725 -25.78 29.18 15.31
CA ASN A 725 -25.57 30.54 14.78
C ASN A 725 -26.64 30.96 13.75
N SER A 726 -27.91 30.67 14.03
CA SER A 726 -29.05 30.97 13.13
C SER A 726 -29.13 32.42 12.63
N TYR A 727 -28.61 33.39 13.40
CA TYR A 727 -28.56 34.81 13.03
C TYR A 727 -27.67 35.12 11.80
N ARG A 728 -26.74 34.21 11.45
CA ARG A 728 -25.80 34.38 10.32
C ARG A 728 -26.45 34.13 8.95
N GLY A 729 -27.65 33.56 8.88
CA GLY A 729 -28.42 33.44 7.65
C GLY A 729 -27.86 32.49 6.60
N ILE A 730 -27.03 31.52 7.00
CA ILE A 730 -26.48 30.47 6.13
C ILE A 730 -27.58 29.55 5.63
N LYS A 731 -27.54 29.22 4.33
CA LYS A 731 -28.59 28.43 3.66
C LYS A 731 -28.11 27.12 3.05
N ALA A 732 -26.83 27.02 2.75
CA ALA A 732 -26.27 25.86 2.05
C ALA A 732 -24.78 25.66 2.35
N CYS A 733 -24.25 24.49 2.00
CA CYS A 733 -22.83 24.18 2.04
C CYS A 733 -22.36 23.60 0.71
N VAL A 734 -21.27 24.14 0.17
CA VAL A 734 -20.59 23.66 -1.04
C VAL A 734 -19.54 22.63 -0.65
N PHE A 735 -19.46 21.54 -1.41
CA PHE A 735 -18.46 20.48 -1.24
C PHE A 735 -18.16 19.78 -2.58
N VAL A 736 -17.18 18.87 -2.60
CA VAL A 736 -16.89 18.03 -3.77
C VAL A 736 -17.31 16.59 -3.51
N ASN A 737 -18.04 15.98 -4.45
CA ASN A 737 -18.52 14.59 -4.35
C ASN A 737 -17.46 13.57 -4.81
N ASP A 738 -17.80 12.27 -4.70
CA ASP A 738 -16.92 11.15 -5.08
C ASP A 738 -16.60 11.06 -6.59
N LYS A 739 -17.19 11.95 -7.42
CA LYS A 739 -16.94 12.06 -8.87
C LYS A 739 -16.09 13.29 -9.22
N ASP A 740 -15.48 13.92 -8.23
CA ASP A 740 -14.70 15.16 -8.35
C ASP A 740 -15.54 16.35 -8.89
N GLU A 741 -16.86 16.36 -8.63
CA GLU A 741 -17.77 17.44 -9.05
C GLU A 741 -18.18 18.33 -7.88
N LEU A 742 -18.17 19.66 -8.08
CA LEU A 742 -18.67 20.64 -7.12
C LEU A 742 -20.19 20.52 -6.96
N GLN A 743 -20.63 20.22 -5.75
CA GLN A 743 -22.02 20.08 -5.33
C GLN A 743 -22.36 21.09 -4.24
N VAL A 744 -23.65 21.35 -4.05
CA VAL A 744 -24.18 22.15 -2.94
C VAL A 744 -25.29 21.37 -2.25
N VAL A 745 -25.29 21.37 -0.91
CA VAL A 745 -26.36 20.79 -0.07
C VAL A 745 -27.11 21.89 0.67
N ASP A 746 -28.44 21.85 0.65
CA ASP A 746 -29.31 22.78 1.38
C ASP A 746 -29.65 22.30 2.81
N LEU A 747 -30.33 23.14 3.60
CA LEU A 747 -30.79 22.80 4.96
C LEU A 747 -31.77 21.61 5.03
N LYS A 748 -32.38 21.22 3.90
CA LYS A 748 -33.27 20.07 3.80
C LYS A 748 -32.52 18.79 3.41
N GLY A 749 -31.23 18.88 3.12
CA GLY A 749 -30.39 17.78 2.68
C GLY A 749 -30.49 17.48 1.18
N HIS A 750 -31.06 18.37 0.36
CA HIS A 750 -31.06 18.20 -1.09
C HIS A 750 -29.72 18.63 -1.68
N THR A 751 -29.23 17.84 -2.63
CA THR A 751 -27.92 18.02 -3.25
C THR A 751 -28.06 18.26 -4.76
N GLU A 752 -27.37 19.25 -5.30
CA GLU A 752 -27.32 19.53 -6.75
C GLU A 752 -25.95 20.08 -7.21
N PRO A 753 -25.60 19.96 -8.51
CA PRO A 753 -24.35 20.52 -9.02
C PRO A 753 -24.31 22.05 -8.90
N LEU A 754 -23.20 22.58 -8.39
CA LEU A 754 -23.07 24.01 -8.10
C LEU A 754 -23.33 24.90 -9.32
N LEU A 755 -22.86 24.49 -10.51
CA LEU A 755 -22.97 25.28 -11.75
C LEU A 755 -24.41 25.60 -12.19
N ILE A 756 -25.37 24.74 -11.85
CA ILE A 756 -26.79 24.90 -12.21
C ILE A 756 -27.65 25.35 -11.02
N SER A 757 -27.06 25.40 -9.83
CA SER A 757 -27.73 25.81 -8.61
C SER A 757 -27.94 27.34 -8.55
N PRO A 758 -29.03 27.84 -7.93
CA PRO A 758 -29.15 29.25 -7.58
C PRO A 758 -27.98 29.77 -6.72
N PHE A 759 -27.33 28.90 -5.95
CA PHE A 759 -26.20 29.26 -5.08
C PHE A 759 -24.90 29.58 -5.83
N TYR A 760 -24.78 29.25 -7.13
CA TYR A 760 -23.59 29.59 -7.94
C TYR A 760 -23.25 31.09 -7.89
N ARG A 761 -24.27 31.93 -7.82
CA ARG A 761 -24.15 33.41 -7.77
C ARG A 761 -24.32 33.98 -6.37
N GLN A 762 -24.55 33.15 -5.36
CA GLN A 762 -24.87 33.54 -3.99
C GLN A 762 -23.97 32.79 -3.00
N LEU A 763 -22.66 32.80 -3.25
CA LEU A 763 -21.71 32.11 -2.36
C LEU A 763 -21.62 32.77 -0.98
N ASP A 764 -22.10 34.01 -0.81
CA ASP A 764 -22.17 34.77 0.43
C ASP A 764 -23.08 34.16 1.51
N VAL A 765 -24.03 33.32 1.12
CA VAL A 765 -24.93 32.58 2.04
C VAL A 765 -24.54 31.11 2.18
N CYS A 766 -23.36 30.73 1.68
CA CYS A 766 -22.89 29.36 1.64
C CYS A 766 -21.64 29.15 2.51
N LEU A 767 -21.61 28.03 3.23
CA LEU A 767 -20.38 27.44 3.76
C LEU A 767 -19.64 26.71 2.63
N VAL A 768 -18.33 26.51 2.78
CA VAL A 768 -17.51 25.78 1.81
C VAL A 768 -16.61 24.79 2.52
N PHE A 769 -16.75 23.50 2.21
CA PHE A 769 -15.88 22.45 2.70
C PHE A 769 -15.04 21.89 1.54
N LEU A 770 -13.71 21.96 1.68
CA LEU A 770 -12.76 21.32 0.79
C LEU A 770 -11.89 20.36 1.61
N ASP A 771 -11.86 19.10 1.19
CA ASP A 771 -11.00 18.07 1.77
C ASP A 771 -9.54 18.18 1.27
N GLU A 772 -8.68 17.28 1.73
CA GLU A 772 -7.28 17.23 1.34
C GLU A 772 -7.09 17.18 -0.19
N ALA A 773 -7.84 16.33 -0.90
CA ALA A 773 -7.70 16.13 -2.34
C ALA A 773 -8.07 17.39 -3.14
N HIS A 774 -9.11 18.10 -2.69
CA HIS A 774 -9.71 19.21 -3.42
C HIS A 774 -9.22 20.59 -2.95
N THR A 775 -8.28 20.63 -2.01
CA THR A 775 -7.54 21.87 -1.65
C THR A 775 -6.53 22.29 -2.73
N ARG A 776 -6.24 21.42 -3.71
CA ARG A 776 -5.46 21.72 -4.93
C ARG A 776 -6.38 21.75 -6.15
N GLY A 777 -6.09 22.59 -7.14
CA GLY A 777 -6.82 22.64 -8.43
C GLY A 777 -8.22 23.30 -8.40
N THR A 778 -9.00 23.15 -7.32
CA THR A 778 -10.35 23.74 -7.20
C THR A 778 -10.31 25.28 -7.22
N ASP A 779 -11.16 25.88 -8.05
CA ASP A 779 -11.27 27.35 -8.18
C ASP A 779 -12.69 27.83 -7.86
N LEU A 780 -12.84 28.50 -6.72
CA LEU A 780 -14.09 29.09 -6.25
C LEU A 780 -13.89 30.59 -6.02
N LYS A 781 -14.86 31.40 -6.47
CA LYS A 781 -14.86 32.85 -6.25
C LYS A 781 -15.50 33.17 -4.90
N LEU A 782 -14.72 33.02 -3.84
CA LEU A 782 -15.18 33.27 -2.47
C LEU A 782 -15.34 34.78 -2.18
N PRO A 783 -16.32 35.19 -1.36
CA PRO A 783 -16.47 36.58 -0.92
C PRO A 783 -15.27 37.13 -0.15
N ASP A 784 -15.10 38.45 -0.19
CA ASP A 784 -13.89 39.14 0.28
C ASP A 784 -13.71 39.09 1.82
N ASN A 785 -14.78 38.84 2.58
CA ASN A 785 -14.77 38.80 4.05
C ASN A 785 -14.67 37.37 4.62
N TYR A 786 -14.41 36.36 3.78
CA TYR A 786 -14.39 34.97 4.23
C TYR A 786 -13.12 34.66 5.03
N ARG A 787 -13.32 33.95 6.15
CA ARG A 787 -12.24 33.31 6.92
C ARG A 787 -12.30 31.79 6.75
N ALA A 788 -11.13 31.17 6.58
CA ALA A 788 -11.00 29.72 6.51
C ALA A 788 -10.36 29.09 7.75
N ALA A 789 -10.92 28.00 8.26
CA ALA A 789 -10.24 27.09 9.17
C ALA A 789 -9.38 26.12 8.34
N LEU A 790 -8.06 26.19 8.51
CA LEU A 790 -7.10 25.36 7.78
C LEU A 790 -6.51 24.31 8.72
N THR A 791 -6.76 23.03 8.47
CA THR A 791 -6.26 21.96 9.34
C THR A 791 -4.81 21.58 9.03
N LEU A 792 -4.01 21.31 10.07
CA LEU A 792 -2.66 20.79 9.92
C LEU A 792 -2.63 19.26 10.06
N GLY A 793 -1.65 18.61 9.46
CA GLY A 793 -1.49 17.15 9.53
C GLY A 793 -0.03 16.73 9.35
N ALA A 794 0.29 15.48 9.72
CA ALA A 794 1.67 14.99 9.67
C ALA A 794 2.20 14.95 8.23
N GLY A 795 3.43 15.42 8.02
CA GLY A 795 4.05 15.46 6.68
C GLY A 795 3.51 16.58 5.78
N LEU A 796 2.77 17.56 6.32
CA LEU A 796 2.27 18.68 5.55
C LEU A 796 3.40 19.66 5.23
N THR A 797 3.87 19.63 3.99
CA THR A 797 4.93 20.52 3.49
C THR A 797 4.43 21.96 3.35
N LYS A 798 5.35 22.92 3.42
CA LYS A 798 5.04 24.35 3.20
C LYS A 798 4.35 24.59 1.84
N ASP A 799 4.78 23.90 0.79
CA ASP A 799 4.15 24.01 -0.53
C ASP A 799 2.65 23.69 -0.45
N ARG A 800 2.28 22.48 0.00
CA ARG A 800 0.88 22.06 0.14
C ARG A 800 0.08 22.99 1.05
N LEU A 801 0.67 23.43 2.17
CA LEU A 801 0.07 24.40 3.09
C LEU A 801 -0.27 25.72 2.37
N THR A 802 0.69 26.29 1.65
CA THR A 802 0.51 27.55 0.92
C THR A 802 -0.48 27.40 -0.22
N GLN A 803 -0.47 26.26 -0.94
CA GLN A 803 -1.39 26.01 -2.05
C GLN A 803 -2.85 25.96 -1.62
N ALA A 804 -3.09 25.34 -0.47
CA ALA A 804 -4.40 25.30 0.16
C ALA A 804 -4.82 26.67 0.69
N ALA A 805 -3.95 27.37 1.43
CA ALA A 805 -4.25 28.72 1.93
C ALA A 805 -4.64 29.68 0.79
N MET A 806 -3.97 29.56 -0.36
CA MET A 806 -4.24 30.36 -1.56
C MET A 806 -5.50 29.93 -2.34
N ARG A 807 -6.34 29.02 -1.79
CA ARG A 807 -7.76 28.91 -2.17
C ARG A 807 -8.55 30.15 -1.75
N MET A 808 -8.11 30.81 -0.69
CA MET A 808 -8.51 32.17 -0.33
C MET A 808 -7.79 33.15 -1.29
N ARG A 809 -8.33 33.32 -2.51
CA ARG A 809 -7.68 34.11 -3.58
C ARG A 809 -7.41 35.58 -3.22
N LYS A 810 -8.11 36.12 -2.21
CA LYS A 810 -7.93 37.46 -1.66
C LYS A 810 -7.31 37.41 -0.25
N LEU A 811 -6.50 36.38 0.05
CA LEU A 811 -5.76 36.27 1.31
C LEU A 811 -4.92 37.52 1.55
N GLY A 812 -5.11 38.11 2.72
CA GLY A 812 -4.52 39.38 3.11
C GLY A 812 -4.99 40.62 2.35
N LYS A 813 -6.12 40.48 1.64
CA LYS A 813 -6.89 41.52 0.97
C LYS A 813 -8.38 41.38 1.32
N GLY A 814 -8.64 41.16 2.62
CA GLY A 814 -9.97 40.93 3.20
C GLY A 814 -10.18 39.50 3.70
N GLN A 815 -9.71 38.50 2.94
CA GLN A 815 -9.81 37.10 3.36
C GLN A 815 -8.66 36.73 4.31
N SER A 816 -8.94 35.86 5.27
CA SER A 816 -8.00 35.42 6.31
C SER A 816 -8.11 33.92 6.59
N ILE A 817 -7.17 33.39 7.38
CA ILE A 817 -7.16 31.99 7.79
C ILE A 817 -6.91 31.83 9.29
N THR A 818 -7.37 30.71 9.86
CA THR A 818 -7.04 30.26 11.21
C THR A 818 -6.52 28.83 11.14
N PHE A 819 -5.27 28.61 11.56
CA PHE A 819 -4.66 27.28 11.58
C PHE A 819 -5.23 26.45 12.72
N CYS A 820 -5.80 25.29 12.40
CA CYS A 820 -6.31 24.33 13.37
C CYS A 820 -5.27 23.23 13.60
N VAL A 821 -4.67 23.21 14.79
CA VAL A 821 -3.51 22.37 15.13
C VAL A 821 -3.94 21.16 15.96
N PRO A 822 -3.87 19.92 15.44
CA PRO A 822 -4.12 18.73 16.24
C PRO A 822 -2.96 18.45 17.20
N GLN A 823 -3.22 17.71 18.28
CA GLN A 823 -2.26 17.40 19.36
C GLN A 823 -0.92 16.81 18.86
N GLU A 824 -0.97 15.95 17.83
CA GLU A 824 0.24 15.36 17.19
C GLU A 824 1.17 16.46 16.66
N ILE A 825 0.61 17.50 16.04
CA ILE A 825 1.37 18.57 15.39
C ILE A 825 1.75 19.65 16.39
N GLU A 826 0.88 19.94 17.35
CA GLU A 826 1.16 20.83 18.47
C GLU A 826 2.42 20.37 19.23
N THR A 827 2.53 19.07 19.53
CA THR A 827 3.71 18.50 20.19
C THR A 827 4.98 18.72 19.37
N LYS A 828 4.93 18.48 18.06
CA LYS A 828 6.09 18.68 17.15
C LYS A 828 6.51 20.14 17.04
N ILE A 829 5.55 21.06 16.96
CA ILE A 829 5.82 22.50 16.89
C ILE A 829 6.44 22.97 18.21
N LEU A 830 5.84 22.64 19.36
CA LEU A 830 6.29 23.10 20.67
C LEU A 830 7.67 22.55 21.05
N GLN A 831 7.94 21.26 20.79
CA GLN A 831 9.26 20.65 21.01
C GLN A 831 10.36 21.39 20.24
N ARG A 832 10.05 21.90 19.05
CA ARG A 832 11.00 22.57 18.18
C ARG A 832 11.16 24.04 18.50
N ALA A 833 10.06 24.74 18.77
CA ALA A 833 10.06 26.15 19.13
C ALA A 833 10.66 26.39 20.52
N GLY A 834 10.64 25.39 21.41
CA GLY A 834 11.05 25.55 22.81
C GLY A 834 10.14 26.52 23.59
N LYS A 835 8.88 26.65 23.16
CA LYS A 835 7.87 27.57 23.70
C LYS A 835 6.66 26.80 24.25
N ASN A 836 5.77 27.51 24.95
CA ASN A 836 4.51 26.99 25.50
C ASN A 836 3.26 27.40 24.70
N SER A 837 3.39 28.29 23.72
CA SER A 837 2.30 28.74 22.84
C SER A 837 2.75 28.67 21.39
N ILE A 838 1.78 28.51 20.48
CA ILE A 838 2.04 28.43 19.03
C ILE A 838 1.57 29.72 18.36
N GLU A 839 2.46 30.34 17.61
CA GLU A 839 2.16 31.45 16.71
C GLU A 839 2.18 30.98 15.25
N VAL A 840 1.65 31.80 14.34
CA VAL A 840 1.66 31.51 12.90
C VAL A 840 3.07 31.27 12.38
N MET A 841 4.05 32.01 12.89
CA MET A 841 5.47 31.86 12.53
C MET A 841 6.01 30.46 12.89
N ASP A 842 5.62 29.92 14.05
CA ASP A 842 6.08 28.58 14.47
C ASP A 842 5.46 27.48 13.58
N VAL A 843 4.21 27.66 13.12
CA VAL A 843 3.56 26.77 12.13
C VAL A 843 4.31 26.78 10.79
N LEU A 844 4.67 27.97 10.31
CA LEU A 844 5.39 28.12 9.04
C LEU A 844 6.79 27.51 9.12
N GLU A 845 7.53 27.76 10.21
CA GLU A 845 8.85 27.15 10.44
C GLU A 845 8.78 25.62 10.48
N TRP A 846 7.75 25.07 11.14
CA TRP A 846 7.49 23.63 11.12
C TRP A 846 7.23 23.10 9.71
N SER A 847 6.33 23.73 8.94
CA SER A 847 6.01 23.28 7.57
C SER A 847 7.21 23.33 6.60
N ILE A 848 8.11 24.31 6.78
CA ILE A 848 9.37 24.41 6.00
C ILE A 848 10.30 23.23 6.31
N HIS A 849 10.34 22.80 7.58
CA HIS A 849 11.15 21.66 7.97
C HIS A 849 10.55 20.35 7.48
N GLU A 850 9.22 20.21 7.48
CA GLU A 850 8.56 19.08 6.83
C GLU A 850 8.90 19.02 5.33
N THR A 851 8.98 20.16 4.63
CA THR A 851 9.48 20.21 3.24
C THR A 851 10.91 19.67 3.13
N PHE A 852 11.82 20.08 4.03
CA PHE A 852 13.20 19.60 4.01
C PHE A 852 13.28 18.09 4.30
N ALA A 853 12.52 17.60 5.28
CA ALA A 853 12.45 16.19 5.61
C ALA A 853 11.87 15.36 4.44
N ASP A 854 10.85 15.86 3.73
CA ASP A 854 10.30 15.21 2.54
C ASP A 854 11.32 15.13 1.39
N ILE A 855 12.08 16.21 1.15
CA ILE A 855 13.16 16.21 0.15
C ILE A 855 14.25 15.21 0.54
N GLN A 856 14.73 15.22 1.79
CA GLN A 856 15.74 14.28 2.27
C GLN A 856 15.32 12.82 2.10
N ARG A 857 14.04 12.50 2.36
CA ARG A 857 13.48 11.15 2.14
C ARG A 857 13.34 10.80 0.65
N SER A 858 13.13 11.80 -0.21
CA SER A 858 12.89 11.62 -1.65
C SER A 858 14.17 11.52 -2.49
N ILE A 859 15.28 12.11 -2.04
CA ILE A 859 16.59 12.07 -2.72
C ILE A 859 17.11 10.64 -3.01
N PRO A 860 17.05 9.68 -2.07
CA PRO A 860 17.41 8.29 -2.37
C PRO A 860 16.66 7.71 -3.58
N LEU A 861 15.34 7.93 -3.63
CA LEU A 861 14.48 7.45 -4.72
C LEU A 861 14.79 8.14 -6.04
N TRP A 862 14.94 9.48 -6.01
CA TRP A 862 15.40 10.28 -7.15
C TRP A 862 16.69 9.74 -7.75
N ALA A 863 17.67 9.39 -6.90
CA ALA A 863 18.98 8.90 -7.32
C ALA A 863 18.90 7.50 -7.95
N VAL A 864 18.11 6.59 -7.38
CA VAL A 864 17.88 5.24 -7.95
C VAL A 864 17.26 5.36 -9.35
N GLN A 865 16.21 6.16 -9.49
CA GLN A 865 15.53 6.39 -10.77
C GLN A 865 16.48 7.05 -11.79
N GLY A 866 17.30 8.03 -11.38
CA GLY A 866 18.26 8.69 -12.26
C GLY A 866 19.37 7.74 -12.76
N ARG A 867 19.88 6.86 -11.89
CA ARG A 867 20.87 5.83 -12.27
C ARG A 867 20.27 4.83 -13.25
N ARG A 868 19.02 4.42 -13.03
CA ARG A 868 18.28 3.54 -13.95
C ARG A 868 18.13 4.21 -15.32
N TYR A 869 17.65 5.45 -15.36
CA TYR A 869 17.50 6.21 -16.60
C TYR A 869 18.83 6.32 -17.38
N ALA A 870 19.93 6.64 -16.68
CA ALA A 870 21.26 6.72 -17.27
C ALA A 870 21.70 5.40 -17.92
N HIS A 871 21.42 4.26 -17.27
CA HIS A 871 21.69 2.96 -17.86
C HIS A 871 20.82 2.67 -19.09
N GLN A 872 19.51 2.92 -18.99
CA GLN A 872 18.61 2.71 -20.12
C GLN A 872 19.09 3.50 -21.34
N LYS A 873 19.53 4.76 -21.13
CA LYS A 873 20.15 5.59 -22.17
C LYS A 873 21.42 5.00 -22.77
N SER A 874 22.30 4.43 -21.93
CA SER A 874 23.48 3.71 -22.40
C SER A 874 23.10 2.56 -23.33
N ILE A 875 22.09 1.75 -22.98
CA ILE A 875 21.59 0.67 -23.86
C ILE A 875 20.99 1.22 -25.14
N TYR A 876 20.16 2.27 -25.07
CA TYR A 876 19.59 2.89 -26.27
C TYR A 876 20.69 3.40 -27.22
N SER A 877 21.80 3.92 -26.69
CA SER A 877 22.93 4.39 -27.50
C SER A 877 23.64 3.26 -28.25
N GLN A 878 23.67 2.04 -27.71
CA GLN A 878 24.23 0.85 -28.39
C GLN A 878 23.46 0.48 -29.66
N ALA A 879 22.19 0.88 -29.77
CA ALA A 879 21.39 0.67 -30.97
C ALA A 879 21.76 1.61 -32.13
N GLY A 880 22.49 2.71 -31.88
CA GLY A 880 22.85 3.72 -32.88
C GLY A 880 21.65 4.30 -33.63
N SER A 881 21.75 4.45 -34.95
CA SER A 881 20.64 4.81 -35.84
C SER A 881 19.68 3.65 -36.15
N GLY A 882 20.00 2.42 -35.72
CA GLY A 882 19.22 1.20 -35.95
C GLY A 882 18.04 1.05 -34.99
N LEU A 883 17.15 0.09 -35.27
CA LEU A 883 16.03 -0.26 -34.39
C LEU A 883 16.53 -1.08 -33.19
N ILE A 884 15.91 -0.89 -32.03
CA ILE A 884 16.20 -1.69 -30.83
C ILE A 884 15.86 -3.15 -31.12
N THR A 885 16.82 -4.05 -30.89
CA THR A 885 16.64 -5.49 -31.05
C THR A 885 16.04 -6.10 -29.78
N GLN A 886 15.50 -7.32 -29.90
CA GLN A 886 15.00 -8.07 -28.75
C GLN A 886 16.09 -8.29 -27.69
N ASP A 887 17.34 -8.55 -28.09
CA ASP A 887 18.46 -8.74 -27.17
C ASP A 887 18.78 -7.49 -26.36
N LEU A 888 18.76 -6.31 -26.99
CA LEU A 888 18.94 -5.04 -26.29
C LEU A 888 17.75 -4.74 -25.36
N ALA A 889 16.52 -5.04 -25.79
CA ALA A 889 15.34 -4.88 -24.96
C ALA A 889 15.38 -5.79 -23.71
N ASN A 890 15.89 -7.02 -23.84
CA ASN A 890 16.07 -7.93 -22.70
C ASN A 890 17.08 -7.41 -21.66
N LYS A 891 18.09 -6.63 -22.06
CA LYS A 891 19.04 -5.98 -21.13
C LYS A 891 18.40 -4.86 -20.29
N LEU A 892 17.21 -4.38 -20.67
CA LEU A 892 16.46 -3.36 -19.91
C LEU A 892 15.60 -3.96 -18.80
N LEU A 893 15.49 -5.29 -18.70
CA LEU A 893 14.77 -5.97 -17.63
C LEU A 893 15.51 -5.84 -16.29
N GLU A 894 14.77 -5.52 -15.25
CA GLU A 894 15.24 -5.47 -13.87
C GLU A 894 14.69 -6.66 -13.08
N ASP A 895 15.42 -7.14 -12.07
CA ASP A 895 14.89 -8.12 -11.12
C ASP A 895 13.74 -7.47 -10.33
N GLU A 896 12.54 -8.03 -10.40
CA GLU A 896 11.38 -7.56 -9.62
C GLU A 896 11.23 -8.35 -8.32
N ALA A 897 11.38 -9.68 -8.41
CA ALA A 897 11.34 -10.55 -7.25
C ALA A 897 12.64 -10.45 -6.43
N GLN A 898 12.49 -10.19 -5.13
CA GLN A 898 13.60 -10.05 -4.19
C GLN A 898 13.52 -11.14 -3.13
N ALA A 899 14.59 -11.90 -2.95
CA ALA A 899 14.68 -12.90 -1.90
C ALA A 899 14.81 -12.22 -0.52
N ILE A 900 14.38 -12.91 0.53
CA ILE A 900 14.54 -12.41 1.92
C ILE A 900 16.02 -12.13 2.25
N ASP A 901 16.92 -12.97 1.74
CA ASP A 901 18.37 -12.79 1.85
C ASP A 901 18.83 -11.46 1.24
N ASP A 902 18.35 -11.11 0.04
CA ASP A 902 18.74 -9.87 -0.65
C ASP A 902 18.22 -8.61 0.05
N LEU A 903 17.05 -8.71 0.70
CA LEU A 903 16.40 -7.61 1.40
C LEU A 903 17.05 -7.26 2.75
N TYR A 904 17.37 -8.28 3.55
CA TYR A 904 17.59 -8.08 5.00
C TYR A 904 18.93 -8.57 5.53
N ARG A 905 19.73 -9.29 4.75
CA ARG A 905 21.02 -9.79 5.23
C ARG A 905 21.99 -8.63 5.49
N PRO A 906 22.61 -8.53 6.68
CA PRO A 906 23.56 -7.47 7.01
C PRO A 906 24.92 -7.65 6.30
N GLY A 907 25.60 -6.54 6.01
CA GLY A 907 26.93 -6.52 5.38
C GLY A 907 27.03 -5.51 4.23
N GLU A 908 28.19 -5.44 3.56
CA GLU A 908 28.31 -4.72 2.28
C GLU A 908 27.31 -5.33 1.32
N ARG A 909 26.18 -4.63 1.13
CA ARG A 909 25.29 -4.89 0.03
C ARG A 909 26.18 -4.78 -1.20
N ILE A 910 26.56 -5.92 -1.78
CA ILE A 910 26.60 -6.03 -3.22
C ILE A 910 25.14 -5.82 -3.60
N ALA A 911 24.67 -4.57 -3.55
CA ALA A 911 23.57 -4.17 -4.38
C ALA A 911 24.03 -4.69 -5.71
N LYS A 912 23.41 -5.77 -6.22
CA LYS A 912 23.49 -6.07 -7.65
C LYS A 912 23.14 -4.70 -8.21
N PRO A 913 24.13 -3.94 -8.72
CA PRO A 913 23.76 -2.67 -9.26
C PRO A 913 22.72 -3.06 -10.30
N CYS A 914 21.63 -2.31 -10.39
CA CYS A 914 20.66 -2.50 -11.48
C CYS A 914 21.43 -2.77 -12.79
N CYS A 915 22.65 -2.20 -12.89
CA CYS A 915 23.64 -2.38 -13.95
C CYS A 915 25.06 -2.01 -13.46
N PRO A 916 26.07 -2.91 -13.55
CA PRO A 916 27.47 -2.59 -13.18
C PRO A 916 28.07 -1.45 -14.01
N GLU A 917 27.58 -1.26 -15.24
CA GLU A 917 28.03 -0.27 -16.21
C GLU A 917 27.44 1.14 -15.96
N ALA A 918 26.45 1.26 -15.05
CA ALA A 918 25.79 2.54 -14.77
C ALA A 918 26.76 3.61 -14.23
N GLY A 919 27.86 3.22 -13.59
CA GLY A 919 28.87 4.14 -13.06
C GLY A 919 29.68 4.92 -14.10
N GLN A 920 29.50 4.66 -15.40
CA GLN A 920 30.25 5.31 -16.48
C GLN A 920 29.49 6.47 -17.16
N HIS A 921 28.24 6.73 -16.79
CA HIS A 921 27.45 7.81 -17.41
C HIS A 921 27.81 9.18 -16.77
N PRO A 922 28.05 10.25 -17.57
CA PRO A 922 28.50 11.56 -17.07
C PRO A 922 27.50 12.25 -16.10
N GLY A 923 26.24 11.80 -16.09
CA GLY A 923 25.23 12.27 -15.14
C GLY A 923 25.30 11.65 -13.73
N VAL A 924 26.03 10.54 -13.54
CA VAL A 924 26.09 9.84 -12.25
C VAL A 924 26.88 10.64 -11.22
N ASP A 925 27.97 11.30 -11.62
CA ASP A 925 28.73 12.19 -10.74
C ASP A 925 27.84 13.32 -10.20
N ARG A 926 27.01 13.91 -11.08
CA ARG A 926 26.04 14.95 -10.69
C ARG A 926 24.95 14.43 -9.74
N ILE A 927 24.52 13.18 -9.91
CA ILE A 927 23.57 12.51 -8.99
C ILE A 927 24.22 12.32 -7.62
N MET A 928 25.49 11.86 -7.59
CA MET A 928 26.25 11.66 -6.36
C MET A 928 26.53 12.99 -5.64
N ASP A 929 26.90 14.04 -6.38
CA ASP A 929 27.07 15.39 -5.85
C ASP A 929 25.78 15.93 -5.25
N CYS A 930 24.63 15.65 -5.88
CA CYS A 930 23.33 16.02 -5.33
C CYS A 930 23.04 15.27 -4.04
N CYS A 931 23.27 13.96 -4.00
CA CYS A 931 23.10 13.15 -2.78
C CYS A 931 23.97 13.66 -1.64
N ALA A 932 25.25 13.99 -1.91
CA ALA A 932 26.20 14.48 -0.92
C ALA A 932 25.73 15.78 -0.23
N LYS A 933 24.96 16.64 -0.91
CA LYS A 933 24.40 17.87 -0.32
C LYS A 933 23.39 17.61 0.80
N PHE A 934 22.78 16.42 0.82
CA PHE A 934 21.75 16.05 1.81
C PHE A 934 22.25 15.04 2.85
N GLY A 935 23.56 14.74 2.88
CA GLY A 935 24.21 13.82 3.82
C GLY A 935 24.59 12.47 3.20
N SER A 936 25.07 11.52 4.02
CA SER A 936 25.31 10.15 3.57
C SER A 936 23.97 9.46 3.32
N VAL A 937 23.56 9.38 2.05
CA VAL A 937 22.26 8.84 1.65
C VAL A 937 22.33 7.31 1.63
N SER A 938 21.65 6.65 2.57
CA SER A 938 21.45 5.20 2.50
C SER A 938 20.39 4.87 1.44
N LEU A 939 20.84 4.42 0.27
CA LEU A 939 19.96 3.97 -0.83
C LEU A 939 18.99 2.85 -0.41
N GLY A 940 19.30 2.12 0.66
CA GLY A 940 18.44 1.08 1.21
C GLY A 940 17.12 1.58 1.80
N SER A 941 17.08 2.83 2.27
CA SER A 941 15.86 3.44 2.82
C SER A 941 14.83 3.81 1.75
N ALA A 942 15.25 3.95 0.48
CA ALA A 942 14.39 4.31 -0.65
C ALA A 942 13.27 3.28 -0.87
N ALA A 943 13.57 2.00 -0.65
CA ALA A 943 12.66 0.89 -0.95
C ALA A 943 11.36 0.92 -0.12
N LEU A 944 11.37 1.49 1.09
CA LEU A 944 10.16 1.59 1.91
C LEU A 944 9.22 2.68 1.41
N HIS A 945 9.79 3.78 0.89
CA HIS A 945 9.04 4.95 0.41
C HIS A 945 8.60 4.82 -1.05
N GLU A 946 9.03 3.78 -1.74
CA GLU A 946 8.77 3.57 -3.16
C GLU A 946 7.32 3.11 -3.40
N GLU A 947 6.56 3.98 -4.06
CA GLU A 947 5.21 3.73 -4.53
C GLU A 947 5.25 3.65 -6.06
N GLN A 948 4.70 2.58 -6.64
CA GLN A 948 4.81 2.28 -8.06
C GLN A 948 3.43 2.05 -8.67
N GLU A 949 3.18 2.64 -9.83
CA GLU A 949 2.05 2.26 -10.67
C GLU A 949 2.38 0.95 -11.40
N ARG A 950 1.89 -0.18 -10.88
CA ARG A 950 2.13 -1.52 -11.44
C ARG A 950 1.02 -1.89 -12.41
N GLU A 951 1.37 -2.04 -13.68
CA GLU A 951 0.49 -2.67 -14.67
C GLU A 951 0.89 -4.15 -14.78
N LEU A 952 0.01 -5.07 -14.37
CA LEU A 952 0.31 -6.50 -14.29
C LEU A 952 0.26 -7.19 -15.67
N SER A 953 1.12 -8.18 -15.88
CA SER A 953 1.05 -9.08 -17.05
C SER A 953 -0.25 -9.92 -17.03
N PRO A 954 -0.90 -10.21 -18.17
CA PRO A 954 -2.12 -11.02 -18.23
C PRO A 954 -1.93 -12.41 -17.60
N GLU A 955 -2.87 -12.80 -16.73
CA GLU A 955 -2.86 -14.07 -16.01
C GLU A 955 -3.27 -15.26 -16.92
N ILE A 956 -2.52 -16.36 -16.84
CA ILE A 956 -2.90 -17.66 -17.42
C ILE A 956 -2.91 -18.67 -16.27
N GLU A 957 -4.08 -19.00 -15.75
CA GLU A 957 -4.24 -20.04 -14.71
C GLU A 957 -3.98 -21.44 -15.31
N GLN A 958 -3.07 -22.22 -14.71
CA GLN A 958 -2.84 -23.63 -15.03
C GLN A 958 -3.22 -24.51 -13.82
N GLU A 959 -4.28 -25.32 -13.94
CA GLU A 959 -4.62 -26.33 -12.93
C GLU A 959 -3.74 -27.58 -13.08
N ARG A 960 -3.09 -28.00 -11.98
CA ARG A 960 -2.36 -29.28 -11.90
C ARG A 960 -3.23 -30.33 -11.22
N HIS A 961 -3.50 -31.44 -11.90
CA HIS A 961 -4.13 -32.63 -11.31
C HIS A 961 -3.06 -33.59 -10.72
N VAL A 962 -3.28 -34.05 -9.49
CA VAL A 962 -2.43 -35.07 -8.84
C VAL A 962 -2.95 -36.47 -9.20
N GLU A 963 -2.14 -37.26 -9.89
CA GLU A 963 -2.46 -38.66 -10.22
C GLU A 963 -2.24 -39.56 -9.00
N LYS A 964 -3.30 -40.21 -8.49
CA LYS A 964 -3.20 -41.17 -7.38
C LYS A 964 -2.64 -42.51 -7.88
N PRO A 965 -1.86 -43.26 -7.07
CA PRO A 965 -1.37 -44.57 -7.45
C PRO A 965 -2.52 -45.57 -7.67
N LYS A 966 -2.27 -46.61 -8.49
CA LYS A 966 -3.24 -47.68 -8.77
C LYS A 966 -3.55 -48.50 -7.50
N PRO A 967 -4.77 -49.07 -7.36
CA PRO A 967 -5.13 -49.94 -6.23
C PRO A 967 -4.15 -51.11 -6.08
N ALA A 968 -3.66 -51.35 -4.86
CA ALA A 968 -2.79 -52.49 -4.54
C ALA A 968 -3.58 -53.74 -4.15
N GLU A 969 -3.00 -54.93 -4.35
CA GLU A 969 -3.61 -56.20 -3.93
C GLU A 969 -3.43 -56.44 -2.42
N PRO A 970 -4.49 -56.82 -1.68
CA PRO A 970 -4.43 -57.03 -0.23
C PRO A 970 -3.61 -58.27 0.14
N ALA A 971 -2.83 -58.17 1.23
CA ALA A 971 -2.12 -59.32 1.79
C ALA A 971 -3.11 -60.32 2.44
N PRO A 972 -2.90 -61.64 2.29
CA PRO A 972 -3.74 -62.63 2.93
C PRO A 972 -3.57 -62.60 4.44
N HIS A 973 -4.70 -62.60 5.16
CA HIS A 973 -4.70 -62.59 6.61
C HIS A 973 -4.26 -63.91 7.22
N ARG A 974 -3.54 -63.86 8.36
CA ARG A 974 -3.14 -65.06 9.12
C ARG A 974 -3.01 -64.79 10.61
N ILE A 975 -3.26 -65.81 11.42
CA ILE A 975 -3.00 -65.80 12.87
C ILE A 975 -1.77 -66.66 13.13
N ASP A 976 -0.68 -66.05 13.59
CA ASP A 976 0.54 -66.78 13.92
C ASP A 976 0.36 -67.62 15.21
N ALA A 977 1.00 -68.79 15.29
CA ALA A 977 0.89 -69.66 16.47
C ALA A 977 1.38 -68.98 17.77
N ALA A 978 2.37 -68.08 17.65
CA ALA A 978 2.87 -67.26 18.74
C ALA A 978 1.80 -66.27 19.26
N MET A 979 0.87 -65.84 18.40
CA MET A 979 -0.27 -65.00 18.77
C MET A 979 -1.27 -65.75 19.64
N LEU A 980 -1.61 -66.98 19.24
CA LEU A 980 -2.46 -67.87 20.05
C LEU A 980 -1.80 -68.20 21.40
N HIS A 981 -0.48 -68.38 21.43
CA HIS A 981 0.24 -68.59 22.69
C HIS A 981 0.11 -67.38 23.61
N PHE A 982 0.38 -66.16 23.10
CA PHE A 982 0.26 -64.93 23.86
C PHE A 982 -1.15 -64.73 24.44
N VAL A 983 -2.21 -64.98 23.66
CA VAL A 983 -3.59 -64.91 24.17
C VAL A 983 -3.87 -65.92 25.28
N ARG A 984 -3.28 -67.11 25.20
CA ARG A 984 -3.52 -68.22 26.14
C ARG A 984 -2.70 -68.13 27.43
N THR A 985 -1.50 -67.58 27.38
CA THR A 985 -0.57 -67.54 28.53
C THR A 985 -0.41 -66.13 29.10
N GLY A 986 -0.56 -65.10 28.27
CA GLY A 986 -0.18 -63.72 28.58
C GLY A 986 1.28 -63.41 28.21
N ASP A 987 2.06 -64.41 27.77
CA ASP A 987 3.51 -64.33 27.53
C ASP A 987 3.86 -64.36 26.04
N ILE A 988 4.83 -63.55 25.62
CA ILE A 988 5.42 -63.63 24.28
C ILE A 988 6.63 -64.56 24.32
N PRO A 989 6.69 -65.66 23.54
CA PRO A 989 7.84 -66.56 23.54
C PRO A 989 9.11 -65.85 23.10
N ALA A 990 10.22 -66.03 23.83
CA ALA A 990 11.50 -65.35 23.56
C ALA A 990 12.02 -65.48 22.10
N PRO A 991 11.95 -66.65 21.41
CA PRO A 991 12.37 -66.76 20.01
C PRO A 991 11.38 -66.09 19.03
N SER A 992 10.13 -65.88 19.46
CA SER A 992 9.08 -65.30 18.63
C SER A 992 8.98 -63.77 18.75
N ALA A 993 9.57 -63.20 19.80
CA ALA A 993 9.51 -61.78 20.11
C ALA A 993 10.06 -60.89 18.98
N SER A 994 11.09 -61.31 18.25
CA SER A 994 11.66 -60.52 17.16
C SER A 994 10.94 -60.69 15.82
N HIS A 995 10.34 -61.85 15.56
CA HIS A 995 9.79 -62.21 14.24
C HIS A 995 8.26 -62.13 14.12
N CYS A 996 7.51 -62.47 15.17
CA CYS A 996 6.05 -62.47 15.16
C CYS A 996 5.46 -61.19 15.79
N PHE A 997 6.22 -60.57 16.70
CA PHE A 997 5.84 -59.35 17.42
C PHE A 997 6.91 -58.25 17.28
N PRO A 998 7.25 -57.82 16.05
CA PRO A 998 8.21 -56.74 15.85
C PRO A 998 7.80 -55.47 16.62
N SER A 999 8.76 -54.58 16.87
CA SER A 999 8.45 -53.22 17.32
C SER A 999 7.43 -52.59 16.37
N ALA A 1000 6.43 -51.89 16.91
CA ALA A 1000 5.43 -51.20 16.10
C ALA A 1000 6.08 -50.27 15.08
N TRP A 1001 7.16 -49.57 15.46
CA TRP A 1001 7.91 -48.67 14.58
C TRP A 1001 8.53 -49.38 13.38
N ASN A 1002 8.93 -50.66 13.50
CA ASN A 1002 9.47 -51.43 12.37
C ASN A 1002 8.46 -51.61 11.23
N SER A 1003 7.16 -51.51 11.50
CA SER A 1003 6.14 -51.51 10.43
C SER A 1003 6.26 -50.31 9.49
N LEU A 1004 6.90 -49.21 9.93
CA LEU A 1004 7.10 -47.99 9.14
C LEU A 1004 8.43 -47.98 8.35
N ALA A 1005 9.25 -49.03 8.43
CA ALA A 1005 10.60 -49.05 7.84
C ALA A 1005 10.64 -48.88 6.31
N ARG A 1006 9.50 -49.02 5.63
CA ARG A 1006 9.35 -48.89 4.18
C ARG A 1006 8.42 -47.74 3.77
N THR A 1007 8.22 -46.77 4.65
CA THR A 1007 7.42 -45.56 4.41
C THR A 1007 8.29 -44.35 4.05
N THR A 1008 7.69 -43.27 3.58
CA THR A 1008 8.43 -42.02 3.31
C THR A 1008 9.06 -41.42 4.57
N ALA A 1009 8.48 -41.64 5.76
CA ALA A 1009 9.07 -41.20 7.03
C ALA A 1009 10.44 -41.84 7.26
N ALA A 1010 10.57 -43.14 6.99
CA ALA A 1010 11.85 -43.85 7.09
C ALA A 1010 12.82 -43.51 5.94
N ALA A 1011 12.31 -43.16 4.76
CA ALA A 1011 13.13 -42.80 3.60
C ALA A 1011 13.69 -41.38 3.65
N ALA A 1012 12.98 -40.44 4.29
CA ALA A 1012 13.34 -39.02 4.36
C ALA A 1012 14.51 -38.73 5.32
N ILE A 1013 14.97 -39.73 6.08
CA ILE A 1013 15.93 -39.52 7.17
C ILE A 1013 16.92 -40.68 7.16
N ARG A 1014 18.17 -40.42 7.54
CA ARG A 1014 19.20 -41.45 7.69
C ARG A 1014 19.07 -42.27 8.98
N LEU A 1015 17.99 -42.06 9.75
CA LEU A 1015 17.70 -42.76 11.00
C LEU A 1015 17.45 -44.24 10.74
N ARG A 1016 18.02 -45.11 11.59
CA ARG A 1016 17.62 -46.51 11.62
C ARG A 1016 16.37 -46.61 12.47
N VAL A 1017 15.29 -47.21 11.96
CA VAL A 1017 14.05 -47.45 12.73
C VAL A 1017 14.32 -48.21 14.04
N ASN A 1018 15.44 -48.94 14.11
CA ASN A 1018 15.93 -49.63 15.29
C ASN A 1018 16.32 -48.69 16.45
N GLU A 1019 16.50 -47.38 16.22
CA GLU A 1019 16.73 -46.36 17.27
C GLU A 1019 15.43 -45.98 18.00
N PHE A 1020 14.24 -46.31 17.44
CA PHE A 1020 12.96 -46.08 18.11
C PHE A 1020 12.71 -47.08 19.24
N PRO A 1021 11.93 -46.70 20.27
CA PRO A 1021 11.57 -47.60 21.37
C PRO A 1021 10.91 -48.90 20.90
N CYS A 1022 11.17 -50.00 21.59
CA CYS A 1022 10.67 -51.34 21.22
C CYS A 1022 9.61 -51.90 22.18
N ASP A 1023 9.13 -51.09 23.13
CA ASP A 1023 8.19 -51.55 24.17
C ASP A 1023 6.77 -51.81 23.61
N VAL A 1024 6.32 -50.97 22.66
CA VAL A 1024 5.06 -51.19 21.92
C VAL A 1024 5.32 -52.07 20.70
N ARG A 1025 4.64 -53.22 20.63
CA ARG A 1025 4.80 -54.22 19.57
C ARG A 1025 3.60 -54.23 18.64
N ALA A 1026 3.78 -54.73 17.42
CA ALA A 1026 2.71 -54.99 16.48
C ALA A 1026 2.78 -56.43 15.95
N THR A 1027 1.64 -57.02 15.61
CA THR A 1027 1.60 -58.31 14.92
C THR A 1027 2.03 -58.16 13.46
N ARG A 1028 2.46 -59.27 12.87
CA ARG A 1028 2.79 -59.30 11.45
C ARG A 1028 1.58 -59.02 10.56
N ASP A 1029 0.40 -59.53 10.94
CA ASP A 1029 -0.84 -59.24 10.20
C ASP A 1029 -1.18 -57.76 10.24
N PHE A 1030 -1.02 -57.08 11.39
CA PHE A 1030 -1.17 -55.63 11.46
C PHE A 1030 -0.19 -54.90 10.53
N ALA A 1031 1.09 -55.30 10.54
CA ALA A 1031 2.15 -54.62 9.80
C ALA A 1031 2.14 -54.88 8.28
N THR A 1032 1.49 -55.95 7.79
CA THR A 1032 1.47 -56.33 6.37
C THR A 1032 0.07 -56.19 5.78
N THR A 1033 -0.16 -55.14 5.00
CA THR A 1033 -1.50 -54.79 4.47
C THR A 1033 -1.70 -55.16 3.01
N ILE A 1034 -0.63 -55.13 2.20
CA ILE A 1034 -0.66 -55.40 0.75
C ILE A 1034 0.38 -56.45 0.36
N GLN A 1035 0.17 -57.12 -0.78
CA GLN A 1035 1.16 -58.04 -1.36
C GLN A 1035 2.28 -57.27 -2.04
N GLU A 1036 3.52 -57.68 -1.81
CA GLU A 1036 4.68 -57.05 -2.42
C GLU A 1036 4.95 -57.65 -3.80
N SER A 1037 4.70 -56.87 -4.86
CA SER A 1037 5.14 -57.24 -6.21
C SER A 1037 6.66 -57.09 -6.31
N GLY A 1038 7.38 -58.21 -6.39
CA GLY A 1038 8.86 -58.27 -6.35
C GLY A 1038 9.62 -57.69 -7.55
N GLY A 1039 9.16 -56.60 -8.18
CA GLY A 1039 9.68 -56.13 -9.47
C GLY A 1039 9.97 -54.63 -9.64
N SER A 1040 9.80 -53.75 -8.65
CA SER A 1040 10.10 -52.31 -8.83
C SER A 1040 11.44 -51.91 -8.19
N ALA A 1041 12.51 -52.11 -8.96
CA ALA A 1041 13.81 -51.52 -8.66
C ALA A 1041 13.71 -49.97 -8.73
N LEU A 1042 14.22 -49.33 -7.68
CA LEU A 1042 14.67 -47.93 -7.60
C LEU A 1042 13.65 -46.76 -7.57
N GLY A 1043 12.33 -46.97 -7.65
CA GLY A 1043 11.33 -45.89 -7.49
C GLY A 1043 10.33 -46.02 -6.33
N ALA A 1044 10.21 -47.21 -5.73
CA ALA A 1044 9.01 -47.61 -4.97
C ALA A 1044 9.09 -47.51 -3.44
N LYS A 1045 9.89 -46.58 -2.89
CA LYS A 1045 9.97 -46.37 -1.42
C LYS A 1045 8.81 -45.54 -0.85
N SER A 1046 7.93 -44.97 -1.68
CA SER A 1046 6.83 -44.09 -1.23
C SER A 1046 5.42 -44.71 -1.31
N GLN A 1047 5.30 -46.02 -1.60
CA GLN A 1047 3.99 -46.61 -1.89
C GLN A 1047 3.22 -47.06 -0.63
N LEU A 1048 3.88 -47.30 0.51
CA LEU A 1048 3.21 -47.88 1.70
C LEU A 1048 2.56 -46.87 2.66
N ASP A 1049 2.74 -45.57 2.44
CA ASP A 1049 2.16 -44.52 3.31
C ASP A 1049 0.63 -44.64 3.38
N GLN A 1050 -0.01 -44.71 2.21
CA GLN A 1050 -1.47 -44.79 2.05
C GLN A 1050 -2.06 -46.15 2.44
N TYR A 1051 -1.22 -47.17 2.65
CA TYR A 1051 -1.66 -48.53 3.00
C TYR A 1051 -1.42 -48.87 4.48
N GLN A 1052 -1.06 -47.90 5.32
CA GLN A 1052 -0.92 -48.12 6.76
C GLN A 1052 -2.28 -48.33 7.44
N ARG A 1053 -2.38 -49.31 8.34
CA ARG A 1053 -3.59 -49.53 9.15
C ARG A 1053 -3.68 -48.51 10.28
N ALA A 1054 -4.89 -48.03 10.53
CA ALA A 1054 -5.20 -47.27 11.73
C ALA A 1054 -5.07 -48.17 12.97
N VAL A 1055 -4.51 -47.62 14.05
CA VAL A 1055 -4.38 -48.32 15.34
C VAL A 1055 -5.74 -48.27 16.04
N ARG A 1056 -6.41 -49.43 16.14
CA ARG A 1056 -7.74 -49.55 16.77
C ARG A 1056 -7.84 -50.59 17.88
N TRP A 1057 -7.11 -51.70 17.73
CA TRP A 1057 -7.22 -52.86 18.62
C TRP A 1057 -5.88 -53.12 19.28
N ILE A 1058 -5.89 -53.17 20.60
CA ILE A 1058 -4.69 -53.31 21.42
C ILE A 1058 -4.90 -54.45 22.42
N LEU A 1059 -3.92 -55.33 22.54
CA LEU A 1059 -3.87 -56.33 23.60
C LEU A 1059 -2.84 -55.93 24.64
N THR A 1060 -3.21 -56.02 25.91
CA THR A 1060 -2.27 -55.85 27.03
C THR A 1060 -2.23 -57.07 27.94
N SER A 1061 -1.04 -57.31 28.52
CA SER A 1061 -0.81 -58.33 29.55
C SER A 1061 -0.08 -57.69 30.73
N THR A 1062 -0.47 -58.08 31.95
CA THR A 1062 0.19 -57.68 33.20
C THR A 1062 1.21 -58.72 33.68
N HIS A 1063 1.32 -59.89 33.03
CA HIS A 1063 2.15 -61.02 33.49
C HIS A 1063 1.88 -61.45 34.95
N GLY A 1064 0.67 -61.19 35.46
CA GLY A 1064 0.34 -61.47 36.86
C GLY A 1064 1.05 -60.55 37.87
N ASP A 1065 1.56 -59.39 37.43
CA ASP A 1065 2.14 -58.37 38.29
C ASP A 1065 1.15 -57.97 39.42
N PRO A 1066 1.52 -58.08 40.70
CA PRO A 1066 0.65 -57.73 41.81
C PRO A 1066 0.19 -56.26 41.80
N SER A 1067 0.97 -55.37 41.18
CA SER A 1067 0.62 -53.95 41.02
C SER A 1067 -0.46 -53.69 39.96
N GLY A 1068 -0.81 -54.69 39.14
CA GLY A 1068 -1.74 -54.54 38.03
C GLY A 1068 -1.19 -53.75 36.84
N ALA A 1069 0.10 -53.39 36.85
CA ALA A 1069 0.74 -52.63 35.78
C ALA A 1069 0.88 -53.46 34.49
N VAL A 1070 0.57 -52.86 33.35
CA VAL A 1070 0.80 -53.47 32.03
C VAL A 1070 2.30 -53.64 31.77
N ARG A 1071 2.70 -54.86 31.41
CA ARG A 1071 4.10 -55.21 31.07
C ARG A 1071 4.29 -55.45 29.58
N THR A 1072 3.24 -55.77 28.84
CA THR A 1072 3.33 -56.03 27.39
C THR A 1072 2.13 -55.43 26.69
N MET A 1073 2.38 -54.71 25.60
CA MET A 1073 1.37 -54.06 24.75
C MET A 1073 1.60 -54.45 23.29
N VAL A 1074 0.56 -54.98 22.64
CA VAL A 1074 0.60 -55.45 21.26
C VAL A 1074 -0.55 -54.85 20.45
N ILE A 1075 -0.24 -54.19 19.34
CA ILE A 1075 -1.20 -53.71 18.35
C ILE A 1075 -1.53 -54.85 17.38
N ILE A 1076 -2.82 -55.11 17.18
CA ILE A 1076 -3.30 -56.22 16.34
C ILE A 1076 -4.22 -55.74 15.22
N SER A 1077 -4.42 -56.58 14.21
CA SER A 1077 -5.36 -56.24 13.14
C SER A 1077 -6.82 -56.44 13.54
N PRO A 1078 -7.77 -55.79 12.84
CA PRO A 1078 -9.19 -56.07 13.00
C PRO A 1078 -9.55 -57.54 12.78
N PHE A 1079 -8.85 -58.22 11.86
CA PHE A 1079 -9.03 -59.65 11.60
C PHE A 1079 -8.62 -60.49 12.81
N GLU A 1080 -7.43 -60.24 13.38
CA GLU A 1080 -6.95 -60.94 14.57
C GLU A 1080 -7.85 -60.65 15.79
N ALA A 1081 -8.27 -59.39 15.98
CA ALA A 1081 -9.16 -59.01 17.06
C ALA A 1081 -10.48 -59.77 17.01
N GLN A 1082 -11.09 -59.89 15.83
CA GLN A 1082 -12.33 -60.62 15.63
C GLN A 1082 -12.15 -62.13 15.84
N ALA A 1083 -11.11 -62.71 15.25
CA ALA A 1083 -10.90 -64.16 15.28
C ALA A 1083 -10.45 -64.67 16.67
N LEU A 1084 -9.81 -63.83 17.49
CA LEU A 1084 -9.32 -64.19 18.82
C LEU A 1084 -10.28 -63.83 19.95
N LEU A 1085 -11.40 -63.14 19.67
CA LEU A 1085 -12.30 -62.58 20.68
C LEU A 1085 -12.82 -63.65 21.67
N GLU A 1086 -13.23 -64.80 21.17
CA GLU A 1086 -13.74 -65.91 21.99
C GLU A 1086 -12.65 -66.51 22.89
N GLU A 1087 -11.43 -66.71 22.37
CA GLU A 1087 -10.30 -67.23 23.15
C GLU A 1087 -9.82 -66.22 24.20
N ILE A 1088 -9.81 -64.91 23.89
CA ILE A 1088 -9.50 -63.85 24.86
C ILE A 1088 -10.49 -63.88 26.03
N ALA A 1089 -11.79 -63.99 25.72
CA ALA A 1089 -12.85 -64.06 26.73
C ALA A 1089 -12.75 -65.34 27.59
N ALA A 1090 -12.40 -66.47 26.98
CA ALA A 1090 -12.27 -67.76 27.65
C ALA A 1090 -11.05 -67.84 28.58
N ARG A 1091 -9.88 -67.35 28.15
CA ARG A 1091 -8.61 -67.50 28.87
C ARG A 1091 -8.33 -66.40 29.87
N ARG A 1092 -8.79 -65.17 29.60
CA ARG A 1092 -8.62 -63.98 30.46
C ARG A 1092 -7.17 -63.66 30.86
N LYS A 1093 -6.19 -64.07 30.06
CA LYS A 1093 -4.76 -63.78 30.30
C LYS A 1093 -4.31 -62.46 29.69
N VAL A 1094 -4.98 -62.03 28.62
CA VAL A 1094 -4.77 -60.74 27.96
C VAL A 1094 -6.06 -59.95 27.98
N THR A 1095 -5.96 -58.62 27.87
CA THR A 1095 -7.12 -57.74 27.75
C THR A 1095 -7.10 -57.04 26.40
N LEU A 1096 -8.22 -57.13 25.67
CA LEU A 1096 -8.48 -56.43 24.42
C LEU A 1096 -9.07 -55.06 24.69
N HIS A 1097 -8.50 -54.03 24.07
CA HIS A 1097 -8.90 -52.63 24.22
C HIS A 1097 -9.28 -52.05 22.87
N LEU A 1098 -10.36 -51.25 22.87
CA LEU A 1098 -10.69 -50.36 21.76
C LEU A 1098 -9.98 -49.03 21.97
N TYR A 1099 -9.30 -48.56 20.93
CA TYR A 1099 -8.53 -47.33 20.97
C TYR A 1099 -8.73 -46.52 19.69
N ALA A 1100 -8.61 -45.20 19.82
CA ALA A 1100 -8.40 -44.30 18.70
C ALA A 1100 -7.54 -43.12 19.19
N PRO A 1101 -6.61 -42.61 18.36
CA PRO A 1101 -5.83 -41.43 18.70
C PRO A 1101 -6.72 -40.20 18.86
N ARG A 1102 -6.44 -39.36 19.86
CA ARG A 1102 -7.17 -38.11 20.08
C ARG A 1102 -6.76 -37.06 19.02
N SER A 1103 -7.61 -36.90 18.01
CA SER A 1103 -7.40 -35.96 16.89
C SER A 1103 -7.97 -34.56 17.12
N THR A 1104 -8.89 -34.39 18.08
CA THR A 1104 -9.57 -33.11 18.38
C THR A 1104 -9.69 -32.92 19.90
N MET A 1105 -9.56 -31.68 20.39
CA MET A 1105 -9.69 -31.38 21.84
C MET A 1105 -11.09 -31.68 22.39
N GLY A 1106 -12.16 -31.49 21.59
CA GLY A 1106 -13.53 -31.76 22.02
C GLY A 1106 -13.83 -33.23 22.32
N PHE A 1107 -13.02 -34.18 21.84
CA PHE A 1107 -13.19 -35.61 22.15
C PHE A 1107 -12.50 -36.01 23.45
N ALA A 1108 -13.15 -36.88 24.24
CA ALA A 1108 -12.53 -37.49 25.40
C ALA A 1108 -11.35 -38.39 25.00
N PRO A 1109 -10.23 -38.38 25.75
CA PRO A 1109 -9.08 -39.22 25.46
C PRO A 1109 -9.38 -40.72 25.68
N LEU A 1110 -9.07 -41.56 24.68
CA LEU A 1110 -9.24 -43.03 24.74
C LEU A 1110 -7.96 -43.78 25.08
N ASP A 1111 -6.88 -43.04 25.31
CA ASP A 1111 -5.55 -43.51 25.63
C ASP A 1111 -5.42 -44.08 27.07
N HIS A 1112 -6.48 -43.99 27.88
CA HIS A 1112 -6.61 -44.73 29.14
C HIS A 1112 -6.91 -46.23 28.91
N LEU A 1113 -7.29 -46.64 27.69
CA LEU A 1113 -7.56 -48.02 27.30
C LEU A 1113 -8.60 -48.73 28.19
N LEU A 1114 -9.63 -48.00 28.66
CA LEU A 1114 -10.73 -48.59 29.43
C LEU A 1114 -12.03 -48.69 28.62
N LEU A 1115 -12.09 -48.04 27.46
CA LEU A 1115 -13.27 -48.07 26.58
C LEU A 1115 -13.44 -49.48 25.99
N HIS A 1116 -14.55 -50.14 26.35
CA HIS A 1116 -14.89 -51.49 25.90
C HIS A 1116 -13.80 -52.55 26.14
N ALA A 1117 -13.03 -52.43 27.22
CA ALA A 1117 -12.00 -53.42 27.57
C ALA A 1117 -12.59 -54.82 27.88
N ARG A 1118 -12.04 -55.86 27.25
CA ARG A 1118 -12.53 -57.25 27.33
C ARG A 1118 -11.39 -58.25 27.56
N PRO A 1119 -11.41 -59.04 28.66
CA PRO A 1119 -12.32 -58.93 29.80
C PRO A 1119 -12.14 -57.61 30.56
N THR A 1120 -13.10 -57.21 31.40
CA THR A 1120 -13.00 -55.96 32.16
C THR A 1120 -11.79 -55.98 33.09
N PRO A 1121 -10.87 -55.00 33.00
CA PRO A 1121 -9.68 -54.93 33.85
C PRO A 1121 -10.05 -54.78 35.33
N PRO A 1122 -9.22 -55.30 36.27
CA PRO A 1122 -9.40 -55.04 37.69
C PRO A 1122 -9.14 -53.56 38.04
N PRO A 1123 -9.65 -53.05 39.19
CA PRO A 1123 -9.43 -51.66 39.61
C PRO A 1123 -7.96 -51.26 39.80
N THR A 1124 -7.09 -52.24 40.06
CA THR A 1124 -5.63 -52.05 40.19
C THR A 1124 -4.92 -51.96 38.84
N TRP A 1125 -5.63 -52.17 37.72
CA TRP A 1125 -5.03 -52.13 36.40
C TRP A 1125 -4.54 -50.73 36.06
N THR A 1126 -3.29 -50.62 35.64
CA THR A 1126 -2.69 -49.34 35.23
C THR A 1126 -1.84 -49.50 33.98
N CYS A 1127 -1.93 -48.53 33.07
CA CYS A 1127 -1.04 -48.44 31.91
C CYS A 1127 0.13 -47.51 32.22
N PRO A 1128 1.38 -47.98 32.19
CA PRO A 1128 2.55 -47.13 32.34
C PRO A 1128 2.57 -45.98 31.33
N LEU A 1129 2.97 -44.79 31.81
CA LEU A 1129 3.02 -43.56 31.01
C LEU A 1129 3.93 -43.70 29.78
N LYS A 1130 5.05 -44.43 29.90
CA LYS A 1130 5.98 -44.71 28.79
C LYS A 1130 5.31 -45.46 27.64
N LEU A 1131 4.51 -46.49 27.94
CA LEU A 1131 3.78 -47.26 26.92
C LEU A 1131 2.69 -46.41 26.28
N LYS A 1132 1.98 -45.61 27.09
CA LYS A 1132 0.96 -44.67 26.62
C LYS A 1132 1.55 -43.64 25.65
N ALA A 1133 2.67 -43.01 26.00
CA ALA A 1133 3.38 -42.05 25.16
C ALA A 1133 3.81 -42.65 23.81
N GLN A 1134 4.38 -43.85 23.81
CA GLN A 1134 4.79 -44.55 22.58
C GLN A 1134 3.60 -44.92 21.69
N LEU A 1135 2.51 -45.43 22.29
CA LEU A 1135 1.28 -45.76 21.58
C LEU A 1135 0.68 -44.52 20.92
N ASN A 1136 0.55 -43.45 21.68
CA ASN A 1136 -0.06 -42.20 21.24
C ASN A 1136 0.75 -41.57 20.10
N ALA A 1137 2.08 -41.53 20.22
CA ALA A 1137 2.96 -41.05 19.15
C ALA A 1137 2.91 -41.94 17.89
N PHE A 1138 2.94 -43.26 18.03
CA PHE A 1138 2.89 -44.18 16.87
C PHE A 1138 1.55 -44.14 16.13
N SER A 1139 0.46 -43.98 16.89
CA SER A 1139 -0.91 -44.01 16.35
C SER A 1139 -1.36 -42.69 15.72
N GLY A 1140 -0.65 -41.59 15.95
CA GLY A 1140 -0.98 -40.29 15.37
C GLY A 1140 -1.85 -39.40 16.26
N GLN A 1141 -1.79 -39.55 17.59
CA GLN A 1141 -2.50 -38.67 18.52
C GLN A 1141 -1.92 -37.26 18.46
N LEU A 1142 -2.79 -36.24 18.48
CA LEU A 1142 -2.40 -34.84 18.32
C LEU A 1142 -2.53 -34.01 19.61
N PHE A 1143 -3.55 -34.33 20.40
CA PHE A 1143 -3.84 -33.66 21.66
C PHE A 1143 -3.47 -34.55 22.84
N ILE A 1144 -2.57 -34.04 23.67
CA ILE A 1144 -2.02 -34.72 24.85
C ILE A 1144 -2.93 -34.45 26.05
N SER A 1145 -3.14 -35.45 26.91
CA SER A 1145 -4.13 -35.41 27.98
C SER A 1145 -3.62 -34.75 29.27
N SER A 1146 -2.30 -34.66 29.48
CA SER A 1146 -1.70 -34.03 30.67
C SER A 1146 -0.27 -33.54 30.43
N TYR A 1147 0.20 -32.64 31.29
CA TYR A 1147 1.59 -32.15 31.25
C TYR A 1147 2.62 -33.28 31.49
N ASN A 1148 2.32 -34.23 32.37
CA ASN A 1148 3.19 -35.39 32.61
C ASN A 1148 3.36 -36.25 31.35
N GLU A 1149 2.28 -36.43 30.59
CA GLU A 1149 2.33 -37.18 29.33
C GLU A 1149 3.16 -36.45 28.26
N TYR A 1150 3.04 -35.11 28.18
CA TYR A 1150 3.91 -34.29 27.32
C TYR A 1150 5.38 -34.48 27.66
N LYS A 1151 5.74 -34.41 28.95
CA LYS A 1151 7.11 -34.66 29.43
C LYS A 1151 7.60 -36.05 29.02
N ALA A 1152 6.79 -37.09 29.21
CA ALA A 1152 7.17 -38.46 28.84
C ALA A 1152 7.35 -38.65 27.33
N ILE A 1153 6.54 -38.00 26.49
CA ILE A 1153 6.72 -38.01 25.03
C ILE A 1153 8.05 -37.35 24.68
N CYS A 1154 8.32 -36.16 25.22
CA CYS A 1154 9.58 -35.45 24.97
C CYS A 1154 10.81 -36.26 25.41
N GLU A 1155 10.79 -36.84 26.61
CA GLU A 1155 11.88 -37.71 27.11
C GLU A 1155 12.09 -38.92 26.21
N THR A 1156 11.01 -39.56 25.75
CA THR A 1156 11.06 -40.73 24.85
C THR A 1156 11.75 -40.42 23.51
N PHE A 1157 11.61 -39.19 23.00
CA PHE A 1157 12.17 -38.76 21.72
C PHE A 1157 13.40 -37.85 21.85
N GLY A 1158 13.92 -37.64 23.07
CA GLY A 1158 15.08 -36.77 23.31
C GLY A 1158 14.83 -35.30 23.02
N LEU A 1159 13.60 -34.83 23.20
CA LEU A 1159 13.21 -33.42 23.05
C LEU A 1159 13.26 -32.69 24.38
N ASP A 1160 13.67 -31.43 24.36
CA ASP A 1160 13.63 -30.56 25.52
C ASP A 1160 12.19 -30.10 25.80
N TRP A 1161 11.64 -30.53 26.94
CA TRP A 1161 10.31 -30.18 27.43
C TRP A 1161 10.32 -28.97 28.38
N ALA A 1162 11.49 -28.58 28.91
CA ALA A 1162 11.62 -27.54 29.91
C ALA A 1162 11.95 -26.17 29.29
N GLY A 1163 12.51 -26.15 28.09
CA GLY A 1163 12.80 -24.91 27.35
C GLY A 1163 14.12 -24.24 27.75
N GLY A 1164 15.07 -25.01 28.26
CA GLY A 1164 16.36 -24.53 28.76
C GLY A 1164 16.94 -25.48 29.81
N LEU A 1165 17.85 -26.35 29.41
CA LEU A 1165 18.46 -27.39 30.29
C LEU A 1165 19.73 -26.92 31.03
N GLY A 1166 19.97 -25.60 31.08
CA GLY A 1166 21.15 -24.99 31.70
C GLY A 1166 22.36 -24.84 30.77
N ASP A 1167 23.42 -24.22 31.29
CA ASP A 1167 24.65 -23.92 30.53
C ASP A 1167 25.37 -25.21 30.07
N GLY A 1168 25.73 -25.27 28.78
CA GLY A 1168 26.45 -26.39 28.17
C GLY A 1168 25.59 -27.42 27.41
N VAL A 1169 24.26 -27.31 27.46
CA VAL A 1169 23.34 -28.18 26.72
C VAL A 1169 22.89 -27.51 25.42
N PHE A 1170 23.32 -28.04 24.26
CA PHE A 1170 22.87 -27.57 22.96
C PHE A 1170 21.55 -28.23 22.58
N VAL A 1171 20.54 -27.40 22.27
CA VAL A 1171 19.22 -27.84 21.78
C VAL A 1171 19.06 -27.32 20.36
N HIS A 1172 18.80 -28.24 19.42
CA HIS A 1172 18.54 -27.94 18.02
C HIS A 1172 17.24 -27.14 17.85
N ALA A 1173 17.07 -26.48 16.70
CA ALA A 1173 15.90 -25.63 16.42
C ALA A 1173 14.56 -26.39 16.38
N ASP A 1174 14.57 -27.72 16.32
CA ASP A 1174 13.38 -28.56 16.41
C ASP A 1174 13.12 -29.07 17.85
N GLY A 1175 13.92 -28.61 18.81
CA GLY A 1175 13.84 -28.99 20.21
C GLY A 1175 14.62 -30.25 20.59
N PHE A 1176 15.32 -30.89 19.65
CA PHE A 1176 16.12 -32.07 19.92
C PHE A 1176 17.40 -31.75 20.71
N ILE A 1177 17.66 -32.51 21.77
CA ILE A 1177 18.85 -32.32 22.61
C ILE A 1177 20.05 -32.98 21.92
N ASP A 1178 21.12 -32.22 21.69
CA ASP A 1178 22.32 -32.73 21.01
C ASP A 1178 22.93 -33.93 21.75
N PRO A 1179 23.26 -35.04 21.06
CA PRO A 1179 23.82 -36.22 21.71
C PRO A 1179 25.09 -35.94 22.53
N ALA A 1180 25.96 -35.05 22.05
CA ALA A 1180 27.20 -34.71 22.75
C ALA A 1180 26.99 -33.79 23.96
N SER A 1181 25.81 -33.16 24.10
CA SER A 1181 25.42 -32.44 25.32
C SER A 1181 24.78 -33.34 26.38
N ARG A 1182 24.44 -34.60 26.06
CA ARG A 1182 23.85 -35.54 27.02
C ARG A 1182 24.88 -36.10 28.00
N GLU A 1183 26.17 -36.05 27.67
CA GLU A 1183 27.26 -36.64 28.48
C GLU A 1183 27.70 -35.77 29.67
N VAL A 1184 27.29 -34.50 29.75
CA VAL A 1184 27.85 -33.50 30.69
C VAL A 1184 27.16 -33.49 32.07
N ASN A 1185 25.93 -34.01 32.20
CA ASN A 1185 25.09 -33.83 33.41
C ASN A 1185 25.04 -35.00 34.41
N GLY A 1186 26.05 -35.88 34.46
CA GLY A 1186 26.31 -36.77 35.63
C GLY A 1186 25.25 -37.82 35.99
N THR A 1187 24.08 -37.83 35.36
CA THR A 1187 23.11 -38.94 35.38
C THR A 1187 23.37 -39.84 34.18
N ASP A 1188 23.28 -41.17 34.34
CA ASP A 1188 23.41 -42.20 33.29
C ASP A 1188 22.43 -42.00 32.10
N SER A 1189 22.63 -40.95 31.32
CA SER A 1189 21.74 -40.44 30.28
C SER A 1189 21.85 -41.21 28.97
N LYS A 1190 22.83 -42.12 28.84
CA LYS A 1190 22.92 -43.08 27.72
C LYS A 1190 21.78 -44.11 27.72
N GLU A 1191 21.11 -44.33 28.84
CA GLU A 1191 19.94 -45.24 28.90
C GLU A 1191 18.61 -44.58 28.46
N VAL A 1192 18.53 -43.24 28.38
CA VAL A 1192 17.26 -42.52 28.23
C VAL A 1192 16.87 -42.27 26.77
N CYS A 1193 17.82 -42.03 25.85
CA CYS A 1193 17.53 -41.73 24.45
C CYS A 1193 18.61 -42.24 23.49
N ALA A 1194 18.24 -43.20 22.62
CA ALA A 1194 19.14 -43.85 21.66
C ALA A 1194 19.37 -43.06 20.35
N PHE A 1195 18.63 -41.97 20.13
CA PHE A 1195 18.66 -41.22 18.87
C PHE A 1195 19.98 -40.46 18.69
N THR A 1196 20.66 -40.72 17.57
CA THR A 1196 21.89 -40.01 17.15
C THR A 1196 21.62 -38.78 16.28
N GLN A 1197 20.42 -38.70 15.69
CA GLN A 1197 19.90 -37.57 14.91
C GLN A 1197 18.48 -37.27 15.36
N SER A 1198 17.99 -36.06 15.09
CA SER A 1198 16.64 -35.68 15.51
C SER A 1198 15.56 -36.59 14.89
N PRO A 1199 14.66 -37.18 15.72
CA PRO A 1199 13.51 -37.94 15.23
C PRO A 1199 12.36 -37.03 14.76
N VAL A 1200 12.45 -35.70 14.94
CA VAL A 1200 11.35 -34.76 14.63
C VAL A 1200 10.92 -34.82 13.16
N PRO A 1201 11.80 -34.85 12.15
CA PRO A 1201 11.37 -34.99 10.76
C PRO A 1201 10.58 -36.28 10.51
N PHE A 1202 10.89 -37.36 11.24
CA PHE A 1202 10.20 -38.65 11.11
C PHE A 1202 8.78 -38.50 11.63
N LEU A 1203 8.67 -37.95 12.83
CA LEU A 1203 7.40 -37.72 13.50
C LEU A 1203 6.52 -36.75 12.71
N LYS A 1204 7.09 -35.67 12.14
CA LYS A 1204 6.35 -34.76 11.26
C LYS A 1204 5.76 -35.51 10.07
N ILE A 1205 6.53 -36.32 9.35
CA ILE A 1205 6.03 -37.09 8.20
C ILE A 1205 4.99 -38.13 8.64
N LEU A 1206 5.22 -38.83 9.76
CA LEU A 1206 4.27 -39.79 10.31
C LEU A 1206 2.92 -39.13 10.62
N MET A 1207 2.95 -38.00 11.33
CA MET A 1207 1.74 -37.31 11.79
C MET A 1207 1.00 -36.64 10.62
N THR A 1208 1.72 -35.97 9.73
CA THR A 1208 1.11 -35.20 8.63
C THR A 1208 0.78 -36.06 7.43
N LYS A 1209 1.74 -36.83 6.88
CA LYS A 1209 1.55 -37.55 5.61
C LYS A 1209 0.95 -38.94 5.77
N ILE A 1210 1.41 -39.71 6.75
CA ILE A 1210 1.05 -41.13 6.87
C ILE A 1210 -0.26 -41.32 7.65
N ARG A 1211 -0.44 -40.59 8.76
CA ARG A 1211 -1.64 -40.74 9.61
C ARG A 1211 -2.80 -39.85 9.18
N ARG A 1212 -2.54 -38.77 8.43
CA ARG A 1212 -3.52 -37.71 8.12
C ARG A 1212 -3.42 -37.12 6.70
N ASP A 1213 -2.87 -37.85 5.73
CA ASP A 1213 -2.92 -37.48 4.29
C ASP A 1213 -2.53 -36.03 3.92
N CYS A 1214 -1.49 -35.51 4.56
CA CYS A 1214 -0.96 -34.13 4.42
C CYS A 1214 -1.76 -33.01 5.09
N GLU A 1215 -2.62 -33.32 6.08
CA GLU A 1215 -3.26 -32.31 6.94
C GLU A 1215 -2.21 -31.56 7.80
N SER A 1216 -2.37 -30.23 7.93
CA SER A 1216 -1.61 -29.44 8.90
C SER A 1216 -1.97 -29.84 10.33
N ILE A 1217 -0.95 -29.90 11.19
CA ILE A 1217 -1.09 -30.24 12.62
C ILE A 1217 -0.58 -29.12 13.53
N ASP A 1218 -0.19 -27.98 12.98
CA ASP A 1218 0.66 -26.98 13.65
C ASP A 1218 0.03 -26.40 14.92
N LYS A 1219 -1.32 -26.40 14.99
CA LYS A 1219 -2.10 -25.91 16.14
C LYS A 1219 -2.42 -26.97 17.20
N SER A 1220 -1.98 -28.21 17.00
CA SER A 1220 -2.12 -29.27 18.01
C SER A 1220 -0.96 -29.27 19.01
N HIS A 1221 -1.14 -29.89 20.18
CA HIS A 1221 -0.05 -30.03 21.15
C HIS A 1221 1.18 -30.73 20.54
N ILE A 1222 0.98 -31.78 19.74
CA ILE A 1222 2.07 -32.46 19.04
C ILE A 1222 2.69 -31.60 17.94
N GLY A 1223 1.89 -30.88 17.15
CA GLY A 1223 2.42 -29.98 16.12
C GLY A 1223 3.27 -28.85 16.72
N MET A 1224 2.78 -28.21 17.78
CA MET A 1224 3.51 -27.19 18.53
C MET A 1224 4.82 -27.75 19.09
N MET A 1225 4.78 -28.93 19.71
CA MET A 1225 5.98 -29.63 20.20
C MET A 1225 6.99 -29.91 19.08
N LEU A 1226 6.56 -30.47 17.94
CA LEU A 1226 7.42 -30.79 16.80
C LEU A 1226 7.92 -29.54 16.06
N ASN A 1227 7.28 -28.38 16.27
CA ASN A 1227 7.73 -27.08 15.80
C ASN A 1227 8.63 -26.36 16.82
N GLY A 1228 9.09 -27.06 17.86
CA GLY A 1228 10.01 -26.53 18.88
C GLY A 1228 9.34 -25.62 19.90
N ILE A 1229 8.00 -25.56 19.98
CA ILE A 1229 7.28 -24.76 20.98
C ILE A 1229 7.23 -25.53 22.31
N VAL A 1230 7.57 -24.85 23.41
CA VAL A 1230 7.49 -25.40 24.76
C VAL A 1230 6.07 -25.22 25.28
N LEU A 1231 5.43 -26.31 25.71
CA LEU A 1231 4.09 -26.27 26.28
C LEU A 1231 4.18 -26.17 27.81
N LEU A 1232 3.52 -25.19 28.39
CA LEU A 1232 3.44 -25.00 29.84
C LEU A 1232 2.24 -25.78 30.41
N GLU A 1233 2.23 -26.06 31.72
CA GLU A 1233 1.16 -26.83 32.38
C GLU A 1233 -0.25 -26.26 32.14
N LYS A 1234 -0.37 -24.92 32.00
CA LYS A 1234 -1.62 -24.24 31.66
C LYS A 1234 -2.23 -24.66 30.31
N ALA A 1235 -1.42 -25.17 29.37
CA ALA A 1235 -1.90 -25.63 28.06
C ALA A 1235 -2.75 -26.90 28.15
N PHE A 1236 -2.72 -27.61 29.28
CA PHE A 1236 -3.42 -28.88 29.49
C PHE A 1236 -4.60 -28.77 30.47
N LYS A 1237 -4.90 -27.57 31.00
CA LYS A 1237 -6.05 -27.33 31.88
C LYS A 1237 -7.28 -27.05 31.03
N THR A 1238 -8.36 -27.83 31.23
CA THR A 1238 -9.69 -27.47 30.70
C THR A 1238 -10.15 -26.18 31.36
N PRO A 1239 -10.71 -25.20 30.63
CA PRO A 1239 -11.41 -24.08 31.26
C PRO A 1239 -12.51 -24.66 32.13
N ASP A 1240 -12.57 -24.23 33.39
CA ASP A 1240 -13.63 -24.68 34.30
C ASP A 1240 -14.99 -24.35 33.67
N PRO A 1241 -15.94 -25.30 33.63
CA PRO A 1241 -17.30 -24.94 33.28
C PRO A 1241 -17.79 -23.89 34.29
N PRO A 1242 -18.56 -22.86 33.86
CA PRO A 1242 -19.13 -21.89 34.77
C PRO A 1242 -19.90 -22.64 35.86
N SER A 1243 -19.69 -22.25 37.11
CA SER A 1243 -20.38 -22.87 38.23
C SER A 1243 -21.89 -22.71 38.05
N VAL A 1244 -22.65 -23.70 38.50
CA VAL A 1244 -24.13 -23.72 38.42
C VAL A 1244 -24.77 -22.58 39.22
N GLU A 1245 -24.00 -21.76 39.94
CA GLU A 1245 -24.45 -20.53 40.60
C GLU A 1245 -24.45 -19.29 39.67
N GLU A 1246 -23.89 -19.38 38.46
CA GLU A 1246 -23.93 -18.31 37.43
C GLU A 1246 -24.88 -18.61 36.23
N LEU A 1247 -25.66 -19.69 36.31
CA LEU A 1247 -26.84 -19.95 35.43
C LEU A 1247 -28.13 -19.63 36.19
#